data_AF-A0A1M3N3V7-F1
#
_entry.id   AF-A0A1M3N3V7-F1
#
_cell.length_a   1.000
_cell.length_b   1.000
_cell.length_c   1.000
_cell.angle_alpha   90.00
_cell.angle_beta   90.00
_cell.angle_gamma   90.00
#
_symmetry.space_group_name_H-M   'P 1'
#
loop_
_entity.id
_entity.type
_entity.pdbx_description
1 polymer ?
#
loop_
_entity_poly.entity_id
_entity_poly.type
_entity_poly.pdbx_seq_one_letter_code
_entity_poly.pdbx_strand_id
1 'polypeptide(L)'
;MQLPRFVFLVRGSSDRRRARSAPRANAQIHEVPPPRDRATPHNTAHHPVLDPDTMTPGWLAKATTFALAVTAALTACTVDTAPEGTRRTPAGTGPLVVFDTVRRPLPEIPQPNDIATFADPTSRTGRRLNVSLVAPTSFESIARQGFDSIEGWGTFAPVTVAFTRSAGTPEIEAALDLEDIAARTRGYDPADDPFYVIDLTTGIPVPLDIGKGNFPQALVDRDKYWVNDPRATEDSLLFETVEEGFGIPQSAYRPELDTDFDGVVDHPNVLVPVNGRNARIEEVIDWYERQSDTLLLRPIVPLEEKREYAVVLTDRLRGPDGAPVRSPFEYIHHAQQTRGAARVREILGDASKGAWFGDVAGTGLERVAFMWTFTTQPVHEDMRILRDGLHGTGPFARLATEFPPDARALRAVGTALDEVDEPPGAIDTTPTCATRKKTPFVVKVAETKEAMGQLLERALGLSGQELERLLQSLDSVDHFVIGTFESPYFLGDPKKEDPNGKFELDFRNGTGRVGRDTVQFWLSVPKATATAKAPFPVTVWAHGTTLHADEIIVRAGYFAKQGLAMMGINMPGHGLYLGPGLEAVANIVFRGSCLSPWVRALGSGRHTDLNGDGTPDSGGLLWSAHIFHSRDNIRQAVIDEMQATRVLRAWDGMRRSTQDYNGDGILDLAGDFDGDGVPDVGGPNVAITTSGNSFGGILAMVHGALDPNVVAAAPISGGGGLMDVATRSALVPDSVLQQVLSPLVVGVPASALPKKDDREQTRCTGDQRSIRLVVNDLTTSREIEVACLTPAELDRGKTVVLTNVRNLERRCARTGEDGRFRIPIPANVGDRLDVQVYDAPDAVRSYKGCDVLEGAPVGRRIKTFEQASIGISPVDDEKKTCEAAYAATDLDPTPGCQQFRDRFYPVGSPLVAVQEGLGLYRQSPEMRRLLNLTQAAVDPSDPINFAPYYGLRTAPGPDGKPLPPRAIIELNTAGDPMVPVGSGYAFARAAGAVPFLPPSFAETHPDWAEYATPRALWDQLGGKTPNEVLVDAHVIEGIARLERTRAGATCAPNYVSSAACTSPPPSSACAQAVYDVDWLSEGDNPWDAPRPPIPLRLARLIDIRANDTFSLDRAWQPRTVGVPFAPDAVGWTGSQPLCGIVNAWTRPDGEHVFVTGNPCKKFDDVVYYSNLLVRFLATQGKDLYYFSHPSSHRCLERELCPFFE
;
A
#
# COMPACT_ATOMS: atom_id res chain seq x y z
N MET A 1 13.07 -23.55 -5.03
CA MET A 1 13.22 -22.61 -3.89
C MET A 1 12.16 -22.95 -2.85
N GLN A 2 12.50 -22.89 -1.56
CA GLN A 2 11.56 -23.17 -0.47
C GLN A 2 11.07 -21.83 0.10
N LEU A 3 9.76 -21.57 -0.03
CA LEU A 3 9.09 -20.47 0.66
C LEU A 3 9.15 -20.71 2.18
N PRO A 4 9.37 -19.68 3.02
CA PRO A 4 9.20 -19.81 4.46
C PRO A 4 7.73 -20.13 4.79
N ARG A 5 7.52 -21.10 5.68
CA ARG A 5 6.19 -21.61 6.02
C ARG A 5 5.50 -20.76 7.09
N PHE A 6 4.74 -19.74 6.67
CA PHE A 6 3.69 -19.13 7.50
C PHE A 6 2.45 -18.82 6.65
N VAL A 7 1.76 -19.88 6.20
CA VAL A 7 0.54 -19.79 5.38
C VAL A 7 -0.40 -20.97 5.70
N PHE A 8 -1.65 -20.65 6.07
CA PHE A 8 -2.87 -21.48 6.20
C PHE A 8 -2.77 -22.94 6.70
N LEU A 9 -3.21 -23.15 7.95
CA LEU A 9 -3.51 -24.48 8.53
C LEU A 9 -5.03 -24.69 8.70
N VAL A 10 -5.76 -25.01 7.62
CA VAL A 10 -7.13 -25.56 7.72
C VAL A 10 -7.32 -26.75 6.78
N ARG A 11 -7.04 -27.97 7.27
CA ARG A 11 -7.61 -29.23 6.73
C ARG A 11 -7.63 -30.33 7.80
N GLY A 12 -8.78 -31.02 7.95
CA GLY A 12 -8.90 -32.18 8.83
C GLY A 12 -10.33 -32.71 8.93
N SER A 13 -10.77 -33.50 7.95
CA SER A 13 -12.10 -34.15 7.93
C SER A 13 -12.17 -35.40 8.82
N SER A 14 -13.32 -35.68 9.47
CA SER A 14 -14.18 -36.85 9.14
C SER A 14 -15.25 -37.25 10.19
N ASP A 15 -16.50 -37.39 9.73
CA ASP A 15 -17.41 -38.55 9.95
C ASP A 15 -17.73 -39.05 11.40
N ARG A 16 -19.00 -38.88 11.87
CA ARG A 16 -20.00 -39.99 12.00
C ARG A 16 -21.36 -39.68 12.69
N ARG A 17 -22.43 -40.00 11.94
CA ARG A 17 -23.68 -40.72 12.35
C ARG A 17 -24.74 -40.09 13.29
N ARG A 18 -25.84 -39.66 12.63
CA ARG A 18 -27.25 -40.09 12.81
C ARG A 18 -27.83 -40.30 14.23
N ALA A 19 -28.87 -39.51 14.54
CA ALA A 19 -30.11 -40.00 15.15
C ALA A 19 -31.33 -39.29 14.52
N ARG A 20 -32.52 -39.91 14.59
CA ARG A 20 -33.77 -39.41 13.96
C ARG A 20 -34.68 -38.76 15.01
N SER A 21 -35.44 -37.72 14.64
CA SER A 21 -36.92 -37.77 14.62
C SER A 21 -37.57 -36.41 14.33
N ALA A 22 -38.64 -36.44 13.53
CA ALA A 22 -39.67 -35.40 13.40
C ALA A 22 -40.97 -35.95 14.08
N PRO A 23 -42.19 -35.34 14.00
CA PRO A 23 -42.62 -34.15 13.23
C PRO A 23 -43.72 -33.25 13.88
N ARG A 24 -44.25 -32.29 13.09
CA ARG A 24 -45.53 -31.52 13.23
C ARG A 24 -45.49 -30.37 14.28
N ALA A 25 -46.25 -29.26 14.14
CA ALA A 25 -47.47 -29.01 13.34
C ALA A 25 -47.64 -27.54 12.84
N ASN A 26 -48.48 -27.38 11.80
CA ASN A 26 -49.55 -26.39 11.54
C ASN A 26 -49.78 -25.23 12.54
N ALA A 27 -50.31 -24.04 12.19
CA ALA A 27 -51.07 -23.55 11.03
C ALA A 27 -50.96 -21.98 10.95
N GLN A 28 -51.08 -21.29 9.79
CA GLN A 28 -52.30 -20.61 9.26
C GLN A 28 -52.92 -19.55 10.23
N ILE A 29 -53.41 -18.35 9.88
CA ILE A 29 -53.95 -17.68 8.66
C ILE A 29 -53.74 -16.14 8.85
N HIS A 30 -53.53 -15.25 7.85
CA HIS A 30 -54.60 -14.51 7.13
C HIS A 30 -54.06 -13.60 6.00
N GLU A 31 -54.79 -13.56 4.88
CA GLU A 31 -54.68 -12.58 3.78
C GLU A 31 -55.65 -11.41 3.95
N VAL A 32 -55.47 -10.29 3.20
CA VAL A 32 -56.45 -9.76 2.19
C VAL A 32 -55.88 -8.50 1.46
N PRO A 33 -56.22 -8.22 0.18
CA PRO A 33 -55.55 -7.24 -0.73
C PRO A 33 -56.55 -6.14 -1.24
N PRO A 34 -56.70 -5.82 -2.55
CA PRO A 34 -55.81 -5.21 -3.59
C PRO A 34 -56.16 -3.68 -3.75
N PRO A 35 -56.21 -2.95 -4.92
CA PRO A 35 -55.60 -3.01 -6.28
C PRO A 35 -54.55 -1.88 -6.50
N ARG A 36 -53.91 -1.55 -7.65
CA ARG A 36 -54.00 -1.76 -9.13
C ARG A 36 -54.73 -0.72 -10.03
N ASP A 37 -53.98 -0.28 -11.06
CA ASP A 37 -54.33 0.02 -12.47
C ASP A 37 -54.74 1.44 -13.01
N ARG A 38 -53.88 1.93 -13.93
CA ARG A 38 -54.15 2.39 -15.34
C ARG A 38 -54.31 3.89 -15.76
N ALA A 39 -53.42 4.23 -16.72
CA ALA A 39 -53.68 4.75 -18.09
C ALA A 39 -53.60 6.26 -18.45
N THR A 40 -53.01 6.47 -19.63
CA THR A 40 -52.82 7.65 -20.53
C THR A 40 -54.14 8.04 -21.27
N PRO A 41 -54.26 9.11 -22.15
CA PRO A 41 -53.23 9.74 -23.01
C PRO A 41 -53.35 11.27 -23.41
N HIS A 42 -52.37 11.71 -24.23
CA HIS A 42 -52.27 12.85 -25.19
C HIS A 42 -53.30 14.01 -25.25
N ASN A 43 -52.83 15.28 -25.41
CA ASN A 43 -52.85 16.00 -26.71
C ASN A 43 -52.05 17.34 -26.79
N THR A 44 -51.99 17.94 -27.99
CA THR A 44 -51.14 19.05 -28.48
C THR A 44 -51.73 20.48 -28.36
N ALA A 45 -50.90 21.53 -28.57
CA ALA A 45 -51.33 22.91 -28.89
C ALA A 45 -50.27 23.73 -29.68
N HIS A 46 -50.71 24.74 -30.46
CA HIS A 46 -49.92 25.57 -31.40
C HIS A 46 -49.78 27.05 -30.99
N HIS A 47 -48.81 27.76 -31.57
CA HIS A 47 -48.65 29.24 -31.56
C HIS A 47 -49.69 30.00 -32.42
N PRO A 48 -49.86 31.32 -32.19
CA PRO A 48 -49.66 32.27 -33.31
C PRO A 48 -48.93 33.59 -32.93
N VAL A 49 -48.67 34.41 -33.97
CA VAL A 49 -47.88 35.66 -34.00
C VAL A 49 -48.78 36.91 -34.07
N LEU A 50 -48.32 38.08 -33.60
CA LEU A 50 -48.92 39.41 -33.88
C LEU A 50 -47.88 40.56 -33.94
N ASP A 51 -48.14 41.52 -34.84
CA ASP A 51 -47.58 42.88 -35.01
C ASP A 51 -48.45 43.62 -36.06
N PRO A 52 -48.46 44.97 -36.27
CA PRO A 52 -47.98 46.13 -35.48
C PRO A 52 -49.05 47.25 -35.24
N ASP A 53 -48.56 48.38 -34.68
CA ASP A 53 -49.02 49.78 -34.81
C ASP A 53 -50.23 50.36 -34.04
N THR A 54 -49.94 51.26 -33.07
CA THR A 54 -50.37 52.68 -33.09
C THR A 54 -49.60 53.55 -32.07
N MET A 55 -49.51 54.88 -32.31
CA MET A 55 -48.40 55.74 -31.85
C MET A 55 -48.71 56.82 -30.78
N THR A 56 -47.82 56.96 -29.78
CA THR A 56 -47.30 58.25 -29.19
C THR A 56 -48.28 59.24 -28.50
N PRO A 57 -47.84 60.38 -27.87
CA PRO A 57 -46.48 60.88 -27.58
C PRO A 57 -46.19 61.26 -26.11
N GLY A 58 -44.89 61.42 -25.79
CA GLY A 58 -44.40 61.86 -24.46
C GLY A 58 -42.88 62.12 -24.44
N TRP A 59 -42.39 62.94 -25.37
CA TRP A 59 -40.94 63.16 -25.60
C TRP A 59 -40.41 64.37 -24.83
N LEU A 60 -39.64 64.12 -23.77
CA LEU A 60 -38.50 64.96 -23.33
C LEU A 60 -37.70 64.35 -22.16
N ALA A 61 -38.31 63.45 -21.37
CA ALA A 61 -37.64 62.75 -20.26
C ALA A 61 -36.78 61.53 -20.67
N LYS A 62 -36.74 61.15 -21.96
CA LYS A 62 -36.05 59.94 -22.44
C LYS A 62 -34.63 60.17 -22.98
N ALA A 63 -34.25 61.40 -23.33
CA ALA A 63 -32.94 61.67 -23.95
C ALA A 63 -31.77 61.36 -22.99
N THR A 64 -31.87 61.76 -21.72
CA THR A 64 -30.82 61.53 -20.71
C THR A 64 -30.72 60.05 -20.30
N THR A 65 -31.86 59.35 -20.23
CA THR A 65 -31.92 57.94 -19.85
C THR A 65 -31.45 57.01 -20.98
N PHE A 66 -31.72 57.36 -22.25
CA PHE A 66 -31.23 56.57 -23.38
C PHE A 66 -29.72 56.76 -23.59
N ALA A 67 -29.18 57.95 -23.31
CA ALA A 67 -27.73 58.16 -23.28
C ALA A 67 -27.06 57.27 -22.23
N LEU A 68 -27.52 57.29 -20.96
CA LEU A 68 -26.96 56.40 -19.92
C LEU A 68 -27.16 54.91 -20.21
N ALA A 69 -28.30 54.50 -20.77
CA ALA A 69 -28.55 53.10 -21.13
C ALA A 69 -27.65 52.64 -22.30
N VAL A 70 -27.38 53.50 -23.28
CA VAL A 70 -26.47 53.17 -24.39
C VAL A 70 -25.02 53.16 -23.94
N THR A 71 -24.58 54.07 -23.05
CA THR A 71 -23.23 53.99 -22.48
C THR A 71 -23.07 52.74 -21.62
N ALA A 72 -24.07 52.39 -20.79
CA ALA A 72 -24.06 51.18 -19.98
C ALA A 72 -24.06 49.89 -20.82
N ALA A 73 -24.83 49.85 -21.91
CA ALA A 73 -24.84 48.74 -22.86
C ALA A 73 -23.51 48.63 -23.64
N LEU A 74 -22.90 49.75 -24.03
CA LEU A 74 -21.60 49.76 -24.71
C LEU A 74 -20.43 49.41 -23.76
N THR A 75 -20.57 49.60 -22.45
CA THR A 75 -19.63 49.04 -21.45
C THR A 75 -19.94 47.59 -21.05
N ALA A 76 -21.11 47.06 -21.39
CA ALA A 76 -21.50 45.66 -21.15
C ALA A 76 -21.16 44.73 -22.34
N CYS A 77 -20.80 45.31 -23.50
CA CYS A 77 -20.29 44.59 -24.67
C CYS A 77 -18.75 44.60 -24.74
N THR A 78 -18.08 44.28 -23.62
CA THR A 78 -16.69 43.77 -23.64
C THR A 78 -16.70 42.25 -23.44
N VAL A 79 -17.29 41.56 -24.41
CA VAL A 79 -17.17 40.11 -24.59
C VAL A 79 -16.56 39.91 -25.98
N ASP A 80 -15.72 38.89 -26.15
CA ASP A 80 -14.92 38.59 -27.35
C ASP A 80 -13.66 39.47 -27.60
N THR A 81 -12.87 39.66 -26.55
CA THR A 81 -11.41 39.48 -26.70
C THR A 81 -11.02 38.21 -25.94
N ALA A 82 -10.38 37.26 -26.63
CA ALA A 82 -9.76 36.11 -25.97
C ALA A 82 -8.73 36.64 -24.93
N PRO A 83 -8.62 36.04 -23.73
CA PRO A 83 -7.65 36.50 -22.74
C PRO A 83 -6.23 36.52 -23.33
N GLU A 84 -5.57 37.68 -23.32
CA GLU A 84 -4.18 37.79 -23.75
C GLU A 84 -3.29 36.99 -22.76
N GLY A 85 -2.75 35.86 -23.23
CA GLY A 85 -1.83 35.05 -22.45
C GLY A 85 -0.45 35.68 -22.32
N THR A 86 0.34 35.25 -21.33
CA THR A 86 1.52 35.98 -20.87
C THR A 86 2.71 35.92 -21.84
N ARG A 87 2.76 34.92 -22.72
CA ARG A 87 3.71 34.79 -23.84
C ARG A 87 3.08 33.96 -24.96
N ARG A 88 3.12 34.46 -26.20
CA ARG A 88 2.70 33.71 -27.41
C ARG A 88 3.62 32.51 -27.65
N THR A 89 3.04 31.37 -28.04
CA THR A 89 3.77 30.16 -28.41
C THR A 89 4.71 30.44 -29.58
N PRO A 90 6.02 30.15 -29.48
CA PRO A 90 6.94 30.30 -30.60
C PRO A 90 6.55 29.45 -31.81
N ALA A 91 6.84 29.95 -33.01
CA ALA A 91 6.72 29.17 -34.23
C ALA A 91 7.83 28.10 -34.27
N GLY A 92 7.51 26.90 -34.76
CA GLY A 92 8.44 25.77 -34.87
C GLY A 92 7.75 24.50 -35.35
N THR A 93 8.52 23.44 -35.56
CA THR A 93 8.04 22.12 -36.03
C THR A 93 8.17 21.00 -35.01
N GLY A 94 8.76 21.29 -33.84
CA GLY A 94 9.03 20.32 -32.79
C GLY A 94 7.79 19.76 -32.09
N PRO A 95 8.00 18.80 -31.16
CA PRO A 95 6.93 17.95 -30.62
C PRO A 95 5.85 18.74 -29.90
N LEU A 96 4.59 18.41 -30.14
CA LEU A 96 3.44 19.14 -29.60
C LEU A 96 2.93 18.49 -28.32
N VAL A 97 2.82 19.22 -27.21
CA VAL A 97 2.20 18.69 -25.98
C VAL A 97 0.75 18.28 -26.26
N VAL A 98 0.39 17.05 -25.91
CA VAL A 98 -0.97 16.52 -26.07
C VAL A 98 -1.89 17.16 -25.03
N PHE A 99 -3.07 17.61 -25.48
CA PHE A 99 -4.08 18.22 -24.61
C PHE A 99 -5.49 17.93 -25.15
N ASP A 100 -6.01 16.74 -24.86
CA ASP A 100 -7.37 16.31 -25.19
C ASP A 100 -8.21 16.14 -23.92
N THR A 101 -9.10 17.09 -23.67
CA THR A 101 -10.02 17.06 -22.52
C THR A 101 -11.26 16.18 -22.73
N VAL A 102 -11.49 15.68 -23.94
CA VAL A 102 -12.67 14.88 -24.32
C VAL A 102 -12.34 13.42 -24.63
N ARG A 103 -11.05 13.04 -24.65
CA ARG A 103 -10.61 11.65 -24.72
C ARG A 103 -11.28 10.81 -23.64
N ARG A 104 -11.65 9.59 -24.02
CA ARG A 104 -12.30 8.59 -23.17
C ARG A 104 -11.39 7.37 -23.03
N PRO A 105 -11.43 6.65 -21.89
CA PRO A 105 -12.36 6.85 -20.76
C PRO A 105 -11.89 7.91 -19.75
N LEU A 106 -10.68 8.47 -19.91
CA LEU A 106 -10.13 9.59 -19.14
C LEU A 106 -9.50 10.62 -20.09
N PRO A 107 -9.49 11.94 -19.74
CA PRO A 107 -8.78 12.97 -20.46
C PRO A 107 -7.27 12.68 -20.62
N GLU A 108 -6.71 13.09 -21.76
CA GLU A 108 -5.28 13.01 -22.05
C GLU A 108 -4.70 14.41 -22.13
N ILE A 109 -4.38 14.92 -20.97
CA ILE A 109 -3.68 16.20 -20.76
C ILE A 109 -2.44 15.91 -19.90
N PRO A 110 -1.49 16.85 -19.75
CA PRO A 110 -0.46 16.74 -18.72
C PRO A 110 -1.12 16.59 -17.35
N GLN A 111 -0.65 15.67 -16.51
CA GLN A 111 -1.17 15.44 -15.16
C GLN A 111 -0.01 15.46 -14.15
N PRO A 112 -0.22 15.87 -12.88
CA PRO A 112 -1.38 16.59 -12.36
C PRO A 112 -1.55 17.97 -13.01
N ASN A 113 -2.79 18.46 -13.15
CA ASN A 113 -3.07 19.76 -13.79
C ASN A 113 -4.41 20.37 -13.34
N ASP A 114 -4.36 21.62 -12.87
CA ASP A 114 -5.51 22.34 -12.35
C ASP A 114 -6.65 22.58 -13.36
N ILE A 115 -6.43 22.39 -14.67
CA ILE A 115 -7.52 22.41 -15.68
C ILE A 115 -8.46 21.20 -15.53
N ALA A 116 -7.98 20.07 -15.01
CA ALA A 116 -8.81 18.92 -14.64
C ALA A 116 -9.29 19.02 -13.17
N THR A 117 -9.57 20.24 -12.69
CA THR A 117 -10.19 20.49 -11.38
C THR A 117 -11.41 21.39 -11.54
N PHE A 118 -12.37 21.29 -10.62
CA PHE A 118 -13.45 22.27 -10.51
C PHE A 118 -13.30 23.10 -9.23
N ALA A 119 -13.72 24.36 -9.28
CA ALA A 119 -13.68 25.23 -8.12
C ALA A 119 -14.76 24.83 -7.11
N ASP A 120 -14.35 24.56 -5.88
CA ASP A 120 -15.23 24.19 -4.77
C ASP A 120 -14.83 25.00 -3.52
N PRO A 121 -15.62 26.03 -3.13
CA PRO A 121 -15.32 26.83 -1.95
C PRO A 121 -15.46 26.04 -0.64
N THR A 122 -16.09 24.85 -0.65
CA THR A 122 -16.20 23.98 0.53
C THR A 122 -14.94 23.15 0.79
N SER A 123 -14.14 22.85 -0.23
CA SER A 123 -12.82 22.19 -0.08
C SER A 123 -11.75 23.10 0.51
N ARG A 124 -10.74 22.53 1.18
CA ARG A 124 -9.66 23.28 1.85
C ARG A 124 -8.70 23.99 0.90
N THR A 125 -8.55 23.50 -0.32
CA THR A 125 -7.72 24.09 -1.39
C THR A 125 -8.51 25.01 -2.34
N GLY A 126 -9.84 25.05 -2.21
CA GLY A 126 -10.72 25.77 -3.13
C GLY A 126 -11.04 25.01 -4.43
N ARG A 127 -10.62 23.75 -4.55
CA ARG A 127 -10.86 22.88 -5.71
C ARG A 127 -11.01 21.40 -5.35
N ARG A 128 -11.60 20.63 -6.25
CA ARG A 128 -11.54 19.15 -6.29
C ARG A 128 -11.21 18.67 -7.69
N LEU A 129 -10.73 17.43 -7.83
CA LEU A 129 -10.49 16.86 -9.17
C LEU A 129 -11.81 16.70 -9.93
N ASN A 130 -11.77 16.94 -11.24
CA ASN A 130 -12.92 16.80 -12.12
C ASN A 130 -12.75 15.52 -12.95
N VAL A 131 -13.49 14.46 -12.60
CA VAL A 131 -13.38 13.15 -13.25
C VAL A 131 -14.73 12.66 -13.80
N SER A 132 -14.72 12.10 -15.01
CA SER A 132 -15.93 11.57 -15.65
C SER A 132 -16.46 10.36 -14.88
N LEU A 133 -17.59 10.48 -14.17
CA LEU A 133 -18.19 9.35 -13.43
C LEU A 133 -18.75 8.23 -14.33
N VAL A 134 -18.81 8.44 -15.65
CA VAL A 134 -19.14 7.41 -16.65
C VAL A 134 -17.97 6.42 -16.77
N ALA A 135 -18.22 5.15 -16.47
CA ALA A 135 -17.26 4.06 -16.58
C ALA A 135 -17.95 2.73 -16.99
N PRO A 136 -17.22 1.74 -17.57
CA PRO A 136 -17.74 0.42 -17.90
C PRO A 136 -18.23 -0.44 -16.72
N THR A 137 -17.81 -0.13 -15.48
CA THR A 137 -18.15 -0.89 -14.26
C THR A 137 -18.56 0.00 -13.07
N SER A 138 -19.33 -0.55 -12.13
CA SER A 138 -19.60 0.02 -10.81
C SER A 138 -18.31 0.22 -10.03
N PHE A 139 -17.44 -0.79 -10.02
CA PHE A 139 -16.12 -0.75 -9.42
C PHE A 139 -15.33 0.50 -9.83
N GLU A 140 -15.21 0.74 -11.13
CA GLU A 140 -14.50 1.91 -11.65
C GLU A 140 -15.26 3.22 -11.37
N SER A 141 -16.59 3.24 -11.49
CA SER A 141 -17.39 4.43 -11.17
C SER A 141 -17.24 4.85 -9.70
N ILE A 142 -17.17 3.90 -8.77
CA ILE A 142 -16.96 4.15 -7.33
C ILE A 142 -15.53 4.67 -7.08
N ALA A 143 -14.52 4.09 -7.72
CA ALA A 143 -13.15 4.61 -7.65
C ALA A 143 -13.07 6.06 -8.17
N ARG A 144 -13.74 6.37 -9.29
CA ARG A 144 -13.84 7.73 -9.84
C ARG A 144 -14.60 8.68 -8.92
N GLN A 145 -15.68 8.26 -8.26
CA GLN A 145 -16.33 9.06 -7.20
C GLN A 145 -15.39 9.34 -6.01
N GLY A 146 -14.45 8.44 -5.73
CA GLY A 146 -13.36 8.69 -4.78
C GLY A 146 -12.43 9.81 -5.26
N PHE A 147 -11.98 9.78 -6.52
CA PHE A 147 -11.14 10.84 -7.09
C PHE A 147 -11.85 12.20 -7.19
N ASP A 148 -13.14 12.23 -7.53
CA ASP A 148 -13.96 13.45 -7.53
C ASP A 148 -14.04 14.10 -6.13
N SER A 149 -13.86 13.29 -5.08
CA SER A 149 -13.89 13.75 -3.69
C SER A 149 -12.55 14.28 -3.16
N ILE A 150 -11.39 14.08 -3.81
CA ILE A 150 -10.11 14.57 -3.26
C ILE A 150 -9.85 16.05 -3.59
N GLU A 151 -9.31 16.77 -2.60
CA GLU A 151 -9.22 18.24 -2.58
C GLU A 151 -7.94 18.76 -3.27
N GLY A 152 -7.55 18.15 -4.39
CA GLY A 152 -6.33 18.46 -5.12
C GLY A 152 -5.61 17.21 -5.63
N TRP A 153 -4.37 17.38 -6.06
CA TRP A 153 -3.54 16.32 -6.63
C TRP A 153 -2.61 15.66 -5.61
N GLY A 154 -1.98 14.56 -6.01
CA GLY A 154 -0.99 13.85 -5.20
C GLY A 154 0.24 14.70 -4.85
N THR A 155 0.87 14.36 -3.73
CA THR A 155 2.13 14.92 -3.24
C THR A 155 3.34 14.04 -3.58
N PHE A 156 3.15 12.76 -3.89
CA PHE A 156 4.21 11.85 -4.34
C PHE A 156 3.90 11.14 -5.67
N ALA A 157 2.73 11.40 -6.27
CA ALA A 157 2.37 10.90 -7.58
C ALA A 157 3.30 11.43 -8.70
N PRO A 158 3.65 10.61 -9.72
CA PRO A 158 4.42 11.07 -10.88
C PRO A 158 3.69 12.15 -11.67
N VAL A 159 4.46 13.10 -12.21
CA VAL A 159 4.00 14.07 -13.21
C VAL A 159 4.17 13.44 -14.59
N THR A 160 3.14 13.46 -15.43
CA THR A 160 3.14 12.90 -16.79
C THR A 160 2.80 13.96 -17.84
N VAL A 161 3.48 13.91 -18.98
CA VAL A 161 3.15 14.73 -20.16
C VAL A 161 3.45 13.97 -21.45
N ALA A 162 2.43 13.82 -22.30
CA ALA A 162 2.52 13.14 -23.59
C ALA A 162 2.76 14.13 -24.74
N PHE A 163 3.42 13.67 -25.81
CA PHE A 163 3.77 14.48 -26.97
C PHE A 163 3.30 13.85 -28.29
N THR A 164 2.72 14.65 -29.18
CA THR A 164 2.58 14.29 -30.59
C THR A 164 3.93 14.53 -31.27
N ARG A 165 4.45 13.50 -31.95
CA ARG A 165 5.68 13.55 -32.76
C ARG A 165 5.67 14.69 -33.78
N SER A 166 6.85 15.25 -34.08
CA SER A 166 7.05 16.17 -35.20
C SER A 166 6.73 15.45 -36.52
N ALA A 167 6.21 16.17 -37.53
CA ALA A 167 5.76 15.56 -38.78
C ALA A 167 6.87 14.87 -39.62
N GLY A 168 8.14 15.10 -39.29
CA GLY A 168 9.30 14.43 -39.90
C GLY A 168 9.88 13.28 -39.07
N THR A 169 9.41 13.06 -37.84
CA THR A 169 9.88 12.00 -36.94
C THR A 169 9.19 10.67 -37.29
N PRO A 170 9.93 9.59 -37.61
CA PRO A 170 9.36 8.26 -37.79
C PRO A 170 8.57 7.80 -36.56
N GLU A 171 7.50 7.05 -36.78
CA GLU A 171 6.64 6.53 -35.72
C GLU A 171 7.35 5.55 -34.78
N ILE A 172 8.42 4.90 -35.24
CA ILE A 172 9.28 4.02 -34.42
C ILE A 172 10.26 4.78 -33.51
N GLU A 173 10.50 6.07 -33.80
CA GLU A 173 11.34 6.94 -32.96
C GLU A 173 10.50 7.56 -31.83
N ALA A 174 11.16 8.02 -30.77
CA ALA A 174 10.47 8.74 -29.69
C ALA A 174 10.12 10.16 -30.15
N ALA A 175 9.04 10.74 -29.62
CA ALA A 175 8.73 12.15 -29.86
C ALA A 175 9.83 13.10 -29.34
N LEU A 176 10.59 12.71 -28.31
CA LEU A 176 11.64 13.52 -27.70
C LEU A 176 13.05 12.97 -27.99
N ASP A 177 14.05 13.86 -27.98
CA ASP A 177 15.47 13.47 -27.92
C ASP A 177 15.80 12.95 -26.51
N LEU A 178 15.70 11.63 -26.34
CA LEU A 178 15.93 10.98 -25.04
C LEU A 178 17.41 10.99 -24.64
N GLU A 179 18.35 11.06 -25.58
CA GLU A 179 19.78 11.10 -25.28
C GLU A 179 20.21 12.49 -24.77
N ASP A 180 19.69 13.58 -25.35
CA ASP A 180 19.90 14.95 -24.83
C ASP A 180 19.27 15.14 -23.44
N ILE A 181 18.06 14.59 -23.19
CA ILE A 181 17.45 14.60 -21.85
C ILE A 181 18.36 13.88 -20.85
N ALA A 182 18.73 12.62 -21.13
CA ALA A 182 19.57 11.82 -20.24
C ALA A 182 20.97 12.45 -20.01
N ALA A 183 21.51 13.16 -20.99
CA ALA A 183 22.77 13.89 -20.85
C ALA A 183 22.67 15.10 -19.91
N ARG A 184 21.58 15.88 -20.01
CA ARG A 184 21.32 17.05 -19.13
C ARG A 184 21.03 16.62 -17.70
N THR A 185 20.08 15.70 -17.52
CA THR A 185 19.55 15.30 -16.21
C THR A 185 20.42 14.27 -15.47
N ARG A 186 21.65 14.03 -15.94
CA ARG A 186 22.57 13.01 -15.40
C ARG A 186 22.93 13.27 -13.94
N GLY A 187 23.03 14.54 -13.54
CA GLY A 187 23.26 14.97 -12.16
C GLY A 187 21.98 15.35 -11.43
N TYR A 188 22.14 15.81 -10.19
CA TYR A 188 21.08 16.49 -9.43
C TYR A 188 21.15 18.03 -9.56
N ASP A 189 22.09 18.57 -10.35
CA ASP A 189 22.20 20.00 -10.63
C ASP A 189 21.17 20.42 -11.68
N PRO A 190 20.14 21.21 -11.32
CA PRO A 190 19.04 21.52 -12.22
C PRO A 190 19.34 22.68 -13.17
N ALA A 191 20.53 23.30 -13.11
CA ALA A 191 20.83 24.51 -13.88
C ALA A 191 20.67 24.35 -15.40
N ASP A 192 20.93 23.17 -15.97
CA ASP A 192 20.76 22.85 -17.40
C ASP A 192 19.57 21.92 -17.71
N ASP A 193 18.73 21.61 -16.72
CA ASP A 193 17.59 20.70 -16.90
C ASP A 193 16.60 21.23 -17.96
N PRO A 194 16.03 20.35 -18.80
CA PRO A 194 15.10 20.77 -19.85
C PRO A 194 13.67 21.04 -19.33
N PHE A 195 13.35 20.62 -18.10
CA PHE A 195 12.07 20.79 -17.44
C PHE A 195 12.24 21.02 -15.93
N TYR A 196 11.22 21.61 -15.30
CA TYR A 196 11.21 21.89 -13.86
C TYR A 196 9.83 21.66 -13.24
N VAL A 197 9.78 21.16 -12.01
CA VAL A 197 8.61 21.30 -11.11
C VAL A 197 8.97 22.34 -10.06
N ILE A 198 8.28 23.48 -10.02
CA ILE A 198 8.63 24.64 -9.20
C ILE A 198 7.53 24.90 -8.16
N ASP A 199 7.89 24.99 -6.88
CA ASP A 199 6.98 25.53 -5.85
C ASP A 199 6.78 27.02 -6.14
N LEU A 200 5.54 27.42 -6.47
CA LEU A 200 5.26 28.81 -6.86
C LEU A 200 5.38 29.81 -5.70
N THR A 201 5.44 29.35 -4.46
CA THR A 201 5.66 30.22 -3.29
C THR A 201 7.14 30.55 -3.12
N THR A 202 8.02 29.55 -3.06
CA THR A 202 9.47 29.73 -2.84
C THR A 202 10.24 30.05 -4.14
N GLY A 203 9.70 29.63 -5.28
CA GLY A 203 10.38 29.69 -6.57
C GLY A 203 11.62 28.80 -6.64
N ILE A 204 11.60 27.66 -5.94
CA ILE A 204 12.67 26.66 -5.90
C ILE A 204 12.18 25.41 -6.64
N PRO A 205 12.99 24.79 -7.51
CA PRO A 205 12.64 23.53 -8.16
C PRO A 205 12.72 22.35 -7.19
N VAL A 206 11.87 21.34 -7.44
CA VAL A 206 11.83 20.06 -6.72
C VAL A 206 12.82 19.08 -7.35
N PRO A 207 13.62 18.34 -6.57
CA PRO A 207 14.48 17.27 -7.08
C PRO A 207 13.66 16.13 -7.73
N LEU A 208 14.01 15.81 -8.98
CA LEU A 208 13.36 14.79 -9.79
C LEU A 208 14.30 13.60 -10.07
N ASP A 209 13.76 12.38 -9.97
CA ASP A 209 14.41 11.21 -10.56
C ASP A 209 14.08 11.15 -12.06
N ILE A 210 15.14 11.03 -12.86
CA ILE A 210 15.14 10.83 -14.31
C ILE A 210 16.21 9.76 -14.58
N GLY A 211 15.87 8.48 -14.38
CA GLY A 211 16.77 7.34 -14.60
C GLY A 211 17.94 7.24 -13.63
N LYS A 212 17.82 7.80 -12.42
CA LYS A 212 18.85 7.81 -11.36
C LYS A 212 18.76 6.59 -10.43
N GLY A 213 17.80 5.69 -10.65
CA GLY A 213 17.70 4.38 -9.98
C GLY A 213 17.08 4.40 -8.59
N ASN A 214 16.41 5.48 -8.16
CA ASN A 214 15.72 5.49 -6.86
C ASN A 214 14.43 4.64 -6.87
N PHE A 215 13.88 4.35 -8.06
CA PHE A 215 12.59 3.70 -8.30
C PHE A 215 12.70 2.49 -9.25
N PRO A 216 13.49 1.44 -8.91
CA PRO A 216 13.73 0.31 -9.81
C PRO A 216 12.45 -0.47 -10.11
N GLN A 217 12.28 -0.89 -11.37
CA GLN A 217 11.04 -1.46 -11.92
C GLN A 217 10.97 -3.00 -11.91
N ALA A 218 12.01 -3.65 -11.38
CA ALA A 218 12.17 -5.08 -11.41
C ALA A 218 11.21 -5.80 -10.43
N LEU A 219 10.62 -6.90 -10.90
CA LEU A 219 9.72 -7.78 -10.16
C LEU A 219 10.46 -8.85 -9.34
N VAL A 220 9.97 -9.14 -8.14
CA VAL A 220 10.47 -10.26 -7.33
C VAL A 220 10.10 -11.59 -8.00
N ASP A 221 8.80 -11.82 -8.24
CA ASP A 221 8.25 -13.00 -8.91
C ASP A 221 7.64 -12.57 -10.26
N ARG A 222 7.93 -13.30 -11.35
CA ARG A 222 7.51 -12.92 -12.72
C ARG A 222 6.20 -13.57 -13.17
N ASP A 223 5.91 -14.74 -12.62
CA ASP A 223 4.83 -15.66 -13.01
C ASP A 223 3.63 -15.66 -12.04
N LYS A 224 3.57 -14.69 -11.12
CA LYS A 224 2.46 -14.53 -10.16
C LYS A 224 1.16 -13.96 -10.74
N TYR A 225 1.14 -13.61 -12.03
CA TYR A 225 -0.01 -12.96 -12.67
C TYR A 225 -0.96 -13.95 -13.35
N TRP A 226 -1.17 -15.10 -12.71
CA TRP A 226 -2.09 -16.20 -13.05
C TRP A 226 -1.88 -16.90 -14.41
N VAL A 227 -2.70 -17.91 -14.68
CA VAL A 227 -2.50 -18.85 -15.79
C VAL A 227 -2.58 -18.17 -17.16
N ASN A 228 -1.73 -18.63 -18.07
CA ASN A 228 -1.60 -18.11 -19.44
C ASN A 228 -1.34 -16.58 -19.51
N ASP A 229 -0.59 -16.00 -18.56
CA ASP A 229 -0.02 -14.66 -18.75
C ASP A 229 0.96 -14.67 -19.95
N PRO A 230 0.69 -13.89 -21.03
CA PRO A 230 1.62 -13.79 -22.17
C PRO A 230 2.97 -13.16 -21.79
N ARG A 231 3.04 -12.42 -20.68
CA ARG A 231 4.27 -11.74 -20.19
C ARG A 231 4.86 -12.43 -18.94
N ALA A 232 4.55 -13.71 -18.70
CA ALA A 232 5.01 -14.46 -17.51
C ALA A 232 6.53 -14.55 -17.31
N THR A 233 7.32 -14.31 -18.37
CA THR A 233 8.80 -14.30 -18.33
C THR A 233 9.41 -12.92 -18.08
N GLU A 234 8.61 -11.87 -18.14
CA GLU A 234 9.09 -10.49 -18.19
C GLU A 234 9.39 -9.93 -16.80
N ASP A 235 10.43 -9.10 -16.72
CA ASP A 235 10.98 -8.59 -15.47
C ASP A 235 10.24 -7.37 -14.89
N SER A 236 9.31 -6.75 -15.64
CA SER A 236 8.51 -5.60 -15.21
C SER A 236 7.01 -5.87 -15.30
N LEU A 237 6.24 -5.27 -14.39
CA LEU A 237 4.78 -5.19 -14.46
C LEU A 237 4.30 -4.00 -15.28
N LEU A 238 5.09 -2.91 -15.30
CA LEU A 238 4.68 -1.62 -15.82
C LEU A 238 5.12 -1.39 -17.26
N PHE A 239 6.39 -1.63 -17.57
CA PHE A 239 6.97 -1.25 -18.86
C PHE A 239 7.25 -2.46 -19.73
N GLU A 240 7.07 -2.31 -21.03
CA GLU A 240 7.25 -3.40 -21.98
C GLU A 240 8.74 -3.73 -22.21
N THR A 241 9.04 -5.02 -22.33
CA THR A 241 10.37 -5.60 -22.53
C THR A 241 10.43 -6.54 -23.75
N VAL A 242 9.29 -6.94 -24.31
CA VAL A 242 9.16 -7.76 -25.51
C VAL A 242 9.29 -6.90 -26.78
N GLU A 243 9.85 -7.50 -27.84
CA GLU A 243 9.89 -6.93 -29.19
C GLU A 243 9.08 -7.81 -30.14
N GLU A 244 7.95 -7.30 -30.62
CA GLU A 244 7.00 -8.05 -31.45
C GLU A 244 7.20 -7.82 -32.95
N GLY A 245 7.88 -6.74 -33.33
CA GLY A 245 7.95 -6.32 -34.72
C GLY A 245 9.05 -5.32 -34.98
N PHE A 246 10.31 -5.76 -34.96
CA PHE A 246 11.45 -4.85 -35.08
C PHE A 246 11.37 -3.92 -36.30
N GLY A 247 11.27 -2.61 -36.05
CA GLY A 247 11.15 -1.57 -37.08
C GLY A 247 9.77 -1.48 -37.75
N ILE A 248 8.76 -2.20 -37.25
CA ILE A 248 7.37 -2.16 -37.71
C ILE A 248 6.60 -1.15 -36.84
N PRO A 249 6.15 -0.01 -37.39
CA PRO A 249 5.37 0.96 -36.62
C PRO A 249 3.94 0.48 -36.37
N GLN A 250 3.26 1.04 -35.36
CA GLN A 250 1.87 0.71 -35.04
C GLN A 250 0.88 1.00 -36.20
N SER A 251 1.16 1.98 -37.07
CA SER A 251 0.39 2.19 -38.31
C SER A 251 0.49 1.03 -39.32
N ALA A 252 1.48 0.15 -39.17
CA ALA A 252 1.65 -1.10 -39.91
C ALA A 252 1.26 -2.34 -39.09
N TYR A 253 0.46 -2.16 -38.02
CA TYR A 253 -0.05 -3.23 -37.17
C TYR A 253 -0.67 -4.37 -37.99
N ARG A 254 -0.39 -5.59 -37.56
CA ARG A 254 -0.98 -6.83 -38.08
C ARG A 254 -1.28 -7.75 -36.90
N PRO A 255 -2.51 -8.31 -36.77
CA PRO A 255 -2.86 -9.12 -35.61
C PRO A 255 -1.91 -10.29 -35.37
N GLU A 256 -1.27 -10.82 -36.42
CA GLU A 256 -0.38 -11.97 -36.23
C GLU A 256 0.90 -11.67 -35.43
N LEU A 257 1.31 -10.39 -35.33
CA LEU A 257 2.50 -9.93 -34.59
C LEU A 257 2.24 -9.78 -33.10
N ASP A 258 1.04 -9.33 -32.76
CA ASP A 258 0.54 -9.04 -31.41
C ASP A 258 0.46 -10.35 -30.59
N THR A 259 1.22 -10.42 -29.50
CA THR A 259 1.47 -11.65 -28.72
C THR A 259 0.79 -11.67 -27.35
N ASP A 260 0.38 -10.51 -26.81
CA ASP A 260 -0.43 -10.43 -25.58
C ASP A 260 -1.90 -10.05 -25.79
N PHE A 261 -2.26 -9.64 -27.01
CA PHE A 261 -3.60 -9.34 -27.48
C PHE A 261 -4.19 -8.05 -26.90
N ASP A 262 -3.36 -7.05 -26.61
CA ASP A 262 -3.81 -5.70 -26.22
C ASP A 262 -4.19 -4.81 -27.43
N GLY A 263 -3.70 -5.14 -28.63
CA GLY A 263 -3.94 -4.40 -29.87
C GLY A 263 -2.82 -3.44 -30.31
N VAL A 264 -1.64 -3.53 -29.71
CA VAL A 264 -0.41 -2.81 -30.07
C VAL A 264 0.60 -3.78 -30.73
N VAL A 265 1.56 -3.24 -31.50
CA VAL A 265 2.81 -3.93 -31.83
C VAL A 265 3.85 -3.42 -30.84
N ASP A 266 4.25 -4.27 -29.90
CA ASP A 266 5.11 -3.82 -28.81
C ASP A 266 6.59 -3.74 -29.17
N HIS A 267 7.23 -2.72 -28.60
CA HIS A 267 8.68 -2.53 -28.62
C HIS A 267 9.18 -2.25 -27.20
N PRO A 268 10.39 -2.71 -26.82
CA PRO A 268 10.88 -2.54 -25.47
C PRO A 268 11.06 -1.07 -25.06
N ASN A 269 10.69 -0.74 -23.82
CA ASN A 269 10.77 0.63 -23.30
C ASN A 269 12.19 0.99 -22.83
N VAL A 270 13.11 1.10 -23.78
CA VAL A 270 14.55 1.30 -23.57
C VAL A 270 15.04 2.67 -24.07
N LEU A 271 16.18 3.15 -23.59
CA LEU A 271 16.76 4.41 -24.09
C LEU A 271 17.08 4.32 -25.60
N VAL A 272 17.75 3.26 -26.03
CA VAL A 272 18.14 3.01 -27.43
C VAL A 272 17.57 1.65 -27.88
N PRO A 273 16.84 1.55 -29.01
CA PRO A 273 16.22 0.31 -29.47
C PRO A 273 17.18 -0.89 -29.58
N VAL A 274 16.76 -2.04 -29.09
CA VAL A 274 17.59 -3.23 -28.89
C VAL A 274 17.54 -4.24 -30.05
N ASN A 275 17.87 -3.81 -31.27
CA ASN A 275 18.19 -4.66 -32.45
C ASN A 275 17.37 -5.97 -32.61
N GLY A 276 16.04 -5.89 -32.44
CA GLY A 276 15.13 -7.02 -32.70
C GLY A 276 15.12 -8.12 -31.64
N ARG A 277 15.50 -7.83 -30.39
CA ARG A 277 15.38 -8.73 -29.24
C ARG A 277 14.60 -8.09 -28.10
N ASN A 278 14.10 -8.91 -27.18
CA ASN A 278 13.60 -8.44 -25.89
C ASN A 278 14.72 -7.70 -25.11
N ALA A 279 14.32 -6.68 -24.35
CA ALA A 279 15.20 -5.96 -23.45
C ALA A 279 15.46 -6.74 -22.16
N ARG A 280 16.61 -6.46 -21.53
CA ARG A 280 16.89 -6.86 -20.15
C ARG A 280 16.42 -5.76 -19.21
N ILE A 281 16.13 -6.09 -17.95
CA ILE A 281 15.62 -5.12 -16.98
C ILE A 281 16.56 -3.92 -16.75
N GLU A 282 17.88 -4.09 -16.84
CA GLU A 282 18.86 -2.98 -16.80
C GLU A 282 18.87 -2.05 -18.02
N GLU A 283 18.10 -2.36 -19.07
CA GLU A 283 17.99 -1.53 -20.29
C GLU A 283 16.70 -0.70 -20.31
N VAL A 284 15.74 -1.05 -19.43
CA VAL A 284 14.42 -0.39 -19.32
C VAL A 284 14.58 0.98 -18.66
N ILE A 285 13.96 1.99 -19.26
CA ILE A 285 13.82 3.33 -18.67
C ILE A 285 12.44 3.49 -18.01
N ASP A 286 12.38 4.26 -16.93
CA ASP A 286 11.19 4.51 -16.10
C ASP A 286 10.66 5.95 -16.19
N TRP A 287 11.45 6.86 -16.76
CA TRP A 287 11.18 8.29 -16.90
C TRP A 287 10.60 8.70 -18.27
N TYR A 288 10.50 7.76 -19.22
CA TYR A 288 9.81 7.97 -20.50
C TYR A 288 9.15 6.68 -20.97
N GLU A 289 7.94 6.78 -21.51
CA GLU A 289 7.16 5.68 -22.08
C GLU A 289 7.04 5.86 -23.59
N ARG A 290 7.72 5.00 -24.37
CA ARG A 290 7.74 5.03 -25.83
C ARG A 290 6.38 4.74 -26.47
N GLN A 291 5.58 3.87 -25.85
CA GLN A 291 4.29 3.39 -26.40
C GLN A 291 3.26 4.52 -26.56
N SER A 292 3.27 5.54 -25.69
CA SER A 292 2.41 6.73 -25.78
C SER A 292 3.15 8.09 -25.81
N ASP A 293 4.46 8.08 -26.07
CA ASP A 293 5.36 9.26 -26.03
C ASP A 293 5.21 10.11 -24.76
N THR A 294 5.09 9.45 -23.60
CA THR A 294 4.86 10.12 -22.31
C THR A 294 6.15 10.28 -21.52
N LEU A 295 6.52 11.51 -21.19
CA LEU A 295 7.55 11.82 -20.20
C LEU A 295 6.97 11.67 -18.78
N LEU A 296 7.72 11.02 -17.89
CA LEU A 296 7.37 10.80 -16.49
C LEU A 296 8.43 11.45 -15.58
N LEU A 297 8.01 12.40 -14.74
CA LEU A 297 8.87 13.10 -13.79
C LEU A 297 8.45 12.73 -12.37
N ARG A 298 9.35 12.12 -11.58
CA ARG A 298 9.02 11.65 -10.24
C ARG A 298 9.72 12.45 -9.15
N PRO A 299 8.99 13.08 -8.21
CA PRO A 299 9.58 13.70 -7.03
C PRO A 299 10.37 12.67 -6.20
N ILE A 300 11.57 13.03 -5.74
CA ILE A 300 12.39 12.16 -4.87
C ILE A 300 11.93 12.23 -3.40
N VAL A 301 11.32 13.36 -3.03
CA VAL A 301 10.73 13.64 -1.72
C VAL A 301 9.31 14.21 -1.90
N PRO A 302 8.41 14.08 -0.92
CA PRO A 302 7.02 14.50 -1.07
C PRO A 302 6.89 16.02 -1.16
N LEU A 303 6.07 16.47 -2.11
CA LEU A 303 5.63 17.85 -2.23
C LEU A 303 4.90 18.30 -0.94
N GLU A 304 4.98 19.59 -0.61
CA GLU A 304 4.15 20.20 0.43
C GLU A 304 2.65 20.04 0.12
N GLU A 305 1.83 19.84 1.15
CA GLU A 305 0.37 19.73 1.05
C GLU A 305 -0.30 21.10 0.81
N LYS A 306 -1.47 21.11 0.13
CA LYS A 306 -2.26 22.33 -0.15
C LYS A 306 -1.47 23.45 -0.86
N ARG A 307 -0.53 23.09 -1.73
CA ARG A 307 0.47 23.98 -2.33
C ARG A 307 0.35 24.00 -3.85
N GLU A 308 0.47 25.18 -4.45
CA GLU A 308 0.46 25.36 -5.90
C GLU A 308 1.88 25.23 -6.47
N TYR A 309 2.04 24.34 -7.45
CA TYR A 309 3.28 24.13 -8.21
C TYR A 309 3.05 24.47 -9.69
N ALA A 310 4.12 24.80 -10.40
CA ALA A 310 4.13 24.83 -11.86
C ALA A 310 5.08 23.78 -12.41
N VAL A 311 4.65 23.12 -13.48
CA VAL A 311 5.55 22.35 -14.34
C VAL A 311 5.92 23.24 -15.53
N VAL A 312 7.22 23.36 -15.79
CA VAL A 312 7.78 24.25 -16.81
C VAL A 312 8.63 23.42 -17.76
N LEU A 313 8.26 23.40 -19.04
CA LEU A 313 9.07 22.85 -20.12
C LEU A 313 9.82 23.99 -20.82
N THR A 314 11.13 23.85 -21.01
CA THR A 314 11.97 24.89 -21.62
C THR A 314 12.25 24.62 -23.10
N ASP A 315 12.87 25.58 -23.80
CA ASP A 315 13.39 25.37 -25.16
C ASP A 315 14.65 24.48 -25.26
N ARG A 316 15.13 23.97 -24.12
CA ARG A 316 16.10 22.86 -24.08
C ARG A 316 15.41 21.51 -24.33
N LEU A 317 14.12 21.35 -23.99
CA LEU A 317 13.38 20.12 -24.29
C LEU A 317 13.02 20.07 -25.79
N ARG A 318 13.52 19.06 -26.50
CA ARG A 318 13.52 19.00 -27.98
C ARG A 318 13.09 17.64 -28.51
N GLY A 319 12.65 17.62 -29.77
CA GLY A 319 12.52 16.40 -30.56
C GLY A 319 13.84 15.98 -31.21
N PRO A 320 13.92 14.78 -31.82
CA PRO A 320 15.11 14.30 -32.53
C PRO A 320 15.59 15.18 -33.70
N ASP A 321 14.73 16.09 -34.19
CA ASP A 321 15.09 17.11 -35.20
C ASP A 321 15.79 18.35 -34.59
N GLY A 322 16.01 18.36 -33.27
CA GLY A 322 16.56 19.48 -32.52
C GLY A 322 15.58 20.64 -32.31
N ALA A 323 14.32 20.53 -32.76
CA ALA A 323 13.33 21.57 -32.58
C ALA A 323 12.71 21.51 -31.17
N PRO A 324 12.57 22.65 -30.47
CA PRO A 324 11.92 22.68 -29.16
C PRO A 324 10.48 22.18 -29.17
N VAL A 325 10.05 21.62 -28.03
CA VAL A 325 8.64 21.27 -27.80
C VAL A 325 7.72 22.49 -27.91
N ARG A 326 6.43 22.25 -28.16
CA ARG A 326 5.44 23.29 -28.46
C ARG A 326 4.19 23.16 -27.62
N SER A 327 3.63 24.30 -27.23
CA SER A 327 2.29 24.40 -26.66
C SER A 327 1.20 24.13 -27.72
N PRO A 328 0.09 23.45 -27.37
CA PRO A 328 -1.09 23.27 -28.22
C PRO A 328 -1.96 24.54 -28.33
N PHE A 329 -1.66 25.60 -27.58
CA PHE A 329 -2.42 26.86 -27.58
C PHE A 329 -1.66 28.01 -28.28
N GLU A 330 -2.35 29.13 -28.53
CA GLU A 330 -1.73 30.39 -29.01
C GLU A 330 -0.67 30.94 -28.04
N TYR A 331 -0.78 30.57 -26.76
CA TYR A 331 0.13 30.97 -25.68
C TYR A 331 0.75 29.73 -25.02
N ILE A 332 1.87 29.90 -24.32
CA ILE A 332 2.63 28.79 -23.70
C ILE A 332 1.94 28.13 -22.48
N HIS A 333 0.68 28.45 -22.22
CA HIS A 333 -0.13 27.91 -21.12
C HIS A 333 -1.63 27.97 -21.49
N HIS A 334 -2.48 27.21 -20.80
CA HIS A 334 -3.93 27.36 -20.94
C HIS A 334 -4.39 28.72 -20.39
N ALA A 335 -5.40 29.36 -21.00
CA ALA A 335 -5.81 30.73 -20.66
C ALA A 335 -6.24 30.90 -19.19
N GLN A 336 -6.82 29.86 -18.57
CA GLN A 336 -7.20 29.87 -17.15
C GLN A 336 -6.00 29.87 -16.17
N GLN A 337 -4.79 29.50 -16.62
CA GLN A 337 -3.57 29.41 -15.79
C GLN A 337 -2.69 30.68 -15.88
N THR A 338 -3.21 31.79 -16.40
CA THR A 338 -2.49 33.07 -16.56
C THR A 338 -1.88 33.59 -15.25
N ARG A 339 -2.53 33.35 -14.09
CA ARG A 339 -1.96 33.69 -12.76
C ARG A 339 -0.68 32.90 -12.46
N GLY A 340 -0.68 31.59 -12.72
CA GLY A 340 0.49 30.74 -12.56
C GLY A 340 1.64 31.17 -13.49
N ALA A 341 1.34 31.43 -14.76
CA ALA A 341 2.30 31.96 -15.72
C ALA A 341 2.90 33.32 -15.32
N ALA A 342 2.10 34.23 -14.76
CA ALA A 342 2.61 35.49 -14.21
C ALA A 342 3.59 35.26 -13.06
N ARG A 343 3.34 34.27 -12.18
CA ARG A 343 4.25 33.91 -11.07
C ARG A 343 5.52 33.21 -11.55
N VAL A 344 5.43 32.30 -12.54
CA VAL A 344 6.61 31.70 -13.19
C VAL A 344 7.48 32.77 -13.84
N ARG A 345 6.89 33.78 -14.49
CA ARG A 345 7.61 34.93 -15.07
C ARG A 345 8.41 35.72 -14.03
N GLU A 346 7.88 35.89 -12.81
CA GLU A 346 8.60 36.54 -11.71
C GLU A 346 9.79 35.69 -11.25
N ILE A 347 9.57 34.38 -11.05
CA ILE A 347 10.58 33.44 -10.56
C ILE A 347 11.75 33.31 -11.55
N LEU A 348 11.44 33.10 -12.83
CA LEU A 348 12.46 32.98 -13.89
C LEU A 348 12.97 34.35 -14.38
N GLY A 349 12.33 35.45 -13.99
CA GLY A 349 12.84 36.81 -14.18
C GLY A 349 13.92 37.21 -13.17
N ASP A 350 14.09 36.44 -12.09
CA ASP A 350 15.11 36.66 -11.08
C ASP A 350 16.45 36.03 -11.50
N ALA A 351 17.37 36.87 -11.98
CA ALA A 351 18.72 36.44 -12.36
C ALA A 351 19.55 35.90 -11.18
N SER A 352 19.17 36.18 -9.92
CA SER A 352 19.87 35.60 -8.76
C SER A 352 19.62 34.09 -8.61
N LYS A 353 18.56 33.56 -9.22
CA LYS A 353 18.26 32.12 -9.30
C LYS A 353 19.03 31.40 -10.42
N GLY A 354 20.12 31.98 -10.93
CA GLY A 354 21.01 31.35 -11.92
C GLY A 354 21.58 29.99 -11.49
N ALA A 355 21.78 29.76 -10.19
CA ALA A 355 22.17 28.44 -9.66
C ALA A 355 21.06 27.37 -9.81
N TRP A 356 19.80 27.78 -9.96
CA TRP A 356 18.65 26.87 -10.09
C TRP A 356 18.25 26.62 -11.54
N PHE A 357 18.37 27.63 -12.41
CA PHE A 357 17.81 27.60 -13.77
C PHE A 357 18.84 27.90 -14.88
N GLY A 358 20.12 28.13 -14.54
CA GLY A 358 21.17 28.44 -15.51
C GLY A 358 20.83 29.64 -16.40
N ASP A 359 20.97 29.48 -17.72
CA ASP A 359 20.66 30.51 -18.72
C ASP A 359 19.16 30.79 -18.94
N VAL A 360 18.27 30.14 -18.20
CA VAL A 360 16.84 30.50 -18.13
C VAL A 360 16.58 31.58 -17.07
N ALA A 361 17.43 31.71 -16.04
CA ALA A 361 17.29 32.74 -15.02
C ALA A 361 17.51 34.15 -15.61
N GLY A 362 16.67 35.11 -15.19
CA GLY A 362 16.66 36.47 -15.74
C GLY A 362 15.90 36.64 -17.06
N THR A 363 15.39 35.55 -17.67
CA THR A 363 14.68 35.60 -18.98
C THR A 363 13.15 35.68 -18.86
N GLY A 364 12.61 35.53 -17.65
CA GLY A 364 11.17 35.50 -17.42
C GLY A 364 10.52 34.31 -18.14
N LEU A 365 9.73 34.57 -19.18
CA LEU A 365 9.09 33.51 -19.99
C LEU A 365 9.79 33.24 -21.32
N GLU A 366 10.84 33.97 -21.70
CA GLU A 366 11.43 33.89 -23.04
C GLU A 366 12.02 32.52 -23.41
N ARG A 367 12.38 31.70 -22.41
CA ARG A 367 12.91 30.34 -22.60
C ARG A 367 11.91 29.23 -22.27
N VAL A 368 10.67 29.57 -21.90
CA VAL A 368 9.61 28.61 -21.55
C VAL A 368 8.80 28.21 -22.80
N ALA A 369 8.85 26.94 -23.16
CA ALA A 369 8.14 26.38 -24.32
C ALA A 369 6.66 26.05 -24.00
N PHE A 370 6.40 25.51 -22.81
CA PHE A 370 5.06 25.23 -22.29
C PHE A 370 5.08 25.17 -20.76
N MET A 371 3.97 25.52 -20.10
CA MET A 371 3.80 25.32 -18.65
C MET A 371 2.34 25.14 -18.24
N TRP A 372 2.13 24.49 -17.11
CA TRP A 372 0.83 24.37 -16.43
C TRP A 372 1.03 24.41 -14.90
N THR A 373 -0.06 24.59 -14.15
CA THR A 373 -0.05 24.52 -12.68
C THR A 373 -0.88 23.38 -12.13
N PHE A 374 -0.56 22.95 -10.92
CA PHE A 374 -1.37 22.02 -10.14
C PHE A 374 -1.31 22.36 -8.65
N THR A 375 -2.40 22.11 -7.93
CA THR A 375 -2.45 22.27 -6.46
C THR A 375 -2.52 20.91 -5.78
N THR A 376 -1.61 20.64 -4.84
CA THR A 376 -1.61 19.40 -4.04
C THR A 376 -2.77 19.37 -3.03
N GLN A 377 -3.26 18.18 -2.71
CA GLN A 377 -4.31 17.97 -1.70
C GLN A 377 -3.78 18.11 -0.26
N PRO A 378 -4.67 18.19 0.75
CA PRO A 378 -4.32 17.90 2.15
C PRO A 378 -4.01 16.41 2.34
N VAL A 379 -2.92 16.08 3.04
CA VAL A 379 -2.51 14.68 3.31
C VAL A 379 -2.24 14.46 4.79
N HIS A 380 -1.32 15.21 5.37
CA HIS A 380 -0.99 15.15 6.80
C HIS A 380 -2.04 15.88 7.64
N GLU A 381 -2.61 16.98 7.12
CA GLU A 381 -3.63 17.76 7.82
C GLU A 381 -4.89 16.95 8.18
N ASP A 382 -5.30 16.00 7.33
CA ASP A 382 -6.46 15.14 7.60
C ASP A 382 -6.33 14.41 8.94
N MET A 383 -5.22 13.69 9.10
CA MET A 383 -4.96 12.89 10.30
C MET A 383 -4.64 13.78 11.50
N ARG A 384 -3.96 14.90 11.27
CA ARG A 384 -3.72 15.94 12.28
C ARG A 384 -5.02 16.47 12.88
N ILE A 385 -6.03 16.76 12.05
CA ILE A 385 -7.33 17.29 12.51
C ILE A 385 -8.10 16.26 13.35
N LEU A 386 -8.06 14.98 12.98
CA LEU A 386 -8.73 13.91 13.74
C LEU A 386 -8.05 13.66 15.09
N ARG A 387 -6.71 13.63 15.10
CA ARG A 387 -5.89 13.61 16.31
C ARG A 387 -6.21 14.78 17.24
N ASP A 388 -6.25 16.01 16.72
CA ASP A 388 -6.61 17.19 17.50
C ASP A 388 -8.02 17.05 18.11
N GLY A 389 -8.96 16.46 17.37
CA GLY A 389 -10.29 16.09 17.85
C GLY A 389 -10.29 15.09 19.02
N LEU A 390 -9.47 14.03 18.96
CA LEU A 390 -9.26 13.08 20.07
C LEU A 390 -8.68 13.78 21.32
N HIS A 391 -7.88 14.84 21.13
CA HIS A 391 -7.34 15.67 22.22
C HIS A 391 -8.26 16.84 22.64
N GLY A 392 -9.47 16.93 22.08
CA GLY A 392 -10.49 17.89 22.51
C GLY A 392 -10.37 19.27 21.87
N THR A 393 -9.68 19.38 20.74
CA THR A 393 -9.45 20.64 20.02
C THR A 393 -9.84 20.53 18.54
N GLY A 394 -9.91 21.67 17.85
CA GLY A 394 -10.31 21.73 16.44
C GLY A 394 -11.77 21.33 16.15
N PRO A 395 -12.13 21.13 14.88
CA PRO A 395 -13.52 20.86 14.47
C PRO A 395 -14.11 19.58 15.06
N PHE A 396 -13.28 18.56 15.30
CA PHE A 396 -13.69 17.26 15.87
C PHE A 396 -13.52 17.16 17.39
N ALA A 397 -13.40 18.27 18.13
CA ALA A 397 -13.18 18.29 19.58
C ALA A 397 -14.14 17.39 20.40
N ARG A 398 -15.36 17.11 19.89
CA ARG A 398 -16.30 16.19 20.54
C ARG A 398 -15.80 14.74 20.65
N LEU A 399 -14.88 14.30 19.77
CA LEU A 399 -14.33 12.95 19.79
C LEU A 399 -13.66 12.64 21.14
N ALA A 400 -12.99 13.62 21.76
CA ALA A 400 -12.40 13.44 23.08
C ALA A 400 -13.41 13.04 24.17
N THR A 401 -14.64 13.55 24.09
CA THR A 401 -15.74 13.27 25.03
C THR A 401 -16.60 12.08 24.61
N GLU A 402 -16.75 11.84 23.30
CA GLU A 402 -17.49 10.68 22.77
C GLU A 402 -16.68 9.40 22.94
N PHE A 403 -15.36 9.47 22.85
CA PHE A 403 -14.41 8.37 22.96
C PHE A 403 -13.43 8.67 24.09
N PRO A 404 -13.87 8.55 25.36
CA PRO A 404 -12.97 8.66 26.50
C PRO A 404 -11.90 7.55 26.43
N PRO A 405 -10.71 7.76 27.00
CA PRO A 405 -9.62 6.77 27.04
C PRO A 405 -9.89 5.68 28.09
N ASP A 406 -11.06 5.05 28.01
CA ASP A 406 -11.46 3.96 28.90
C ASP A 406 -11.18 2.61 28.26
N ALA A 407 -10.57 1.72 29.05
CA ALA A 407 -10.22 0.36 28.67
C ALA A 407 -10.76 -0.63 29.70
N ARG A 408 -10.95 -1.88 29.28
CA ARG A 408 -11.40 -2.99 30.12
C ARG A 408 -10.54 -4.21 29.87
N ALA A 409 -10.06 -4.88 30.92
CA ALA A 409 -9.43 -6.18 30.78
C ALA A 409 -10.47 -7.29 30.58
N LEU A 410 -10.18 -8.25 29.71
CA LEU A 410 -10.95 -9.49 29.58
C LEU A 410 -10.48 -10.47 30.66
N ARG A 411 -11.43 -11.17 31.27
CA ARG A 411 -11.14 -12.15 32.33
C ARG A 411 -10.23 -13.25 31.79
N ALA A 412 -9.14 -13.53 32.48
CA ALA A 412 -8.23 -14.62 32.13
C ALA A 412 -8.52 -15.88 32.96
N VAL A 413 -8.86 -15.72 34.25
CA VAL A 413 -8.97 -16.80 35.23
C VAL A 413 -10.40 -17.31 35.39
N GLY A 414 -10.59 -18.62 35.19
CA GLY A 414 -11.87 -19.33 35.37
C GLY A 414 -11.82 -20.78 34.86
N THR A 415 -12.90 -21.53 35.13
CA THR A 415 -13.07 -22.96 34.78
C THR A 415 -13.99 -23.22 33.57
N ALA A 416 -14.71 -22.19 33.10
CA ALA A 416 -15.52 -22.16 31.89
C ALA A 416 -14.98 -21.16 30.84
N LEU A 417 -15.44 -21.24 29.58
CA LEU A 417 -15.03 -20.32 28.51
C LEU A 417 -15.69 -18.94 28.68
N ASP A 418 -17.02 -18.93 28.83
CA ASP A 418 -17.80 -17.73 29.09
C ASP A 418 -18.17 -17.63 30.57
N GLU A 419 -18.14 -16.42 31.13
CA GLU A 419 -18.38 -16.15 32.56
C GLU A 419 -19.77 -16.60 33.04
N VAL A 420 -20.76 -16.63 32.15
CA VAL A 420 -22.13 -17.10 32.44
C VAL A 420 -22.21 -18.60 32.75
N ASP A 421 -21.22 -19.38 32.31
CA ASP A 421 -21.14 -20.83 32.52
C ASP A 421 -20.20 -21.20 33.69
N GLU A 422 -19.57 -20.22 34.35
CA GLU A 422 -18.70 -20.44 35.51
C GLU A 422 -19.53 -20.96 36.71
N PRO A 423 -19.26 -22.18 37.23
CA PRO A 423 -20.09 -22.72 38.31
C PRO A 423 -19.95 -21.89 39.60
N PRO A 424 -21.04 -21.61 40.34
CA PRO A 424 -20.98 -20.80 41.55
C PRO A 424 -19.96 -21.31 42.56
N GLY A 425 -18.96 -20.48 42.88
CA GLY A 425 -17.87 -20.84 43.81
C GLY A 425 -16.78 -21.75 43.24
N ALA A 426 -16.76 -22.05 41.93
CA ALA A 426 -15.75 -22.89 41.29
C ALA A 426 -14.32 -22.36 41.50
N ILE A 427 -14.13 -21.05 41.46
CA ILE A 427 -12.82 -20.39 41.64
C ILE A 427 -12.28 -20.54 43.06
N ASP A 428 -13.15 -20.44 44.07
CA ASP A 428 -12.77 -20.64 45.48
C ASP A 428 -12.52 -22.12 45.82
N THR A 429 -13.22 -23.03 45.17
CA THR A 429 -13.20 -24.47 45.48
C THR A 429 -12.20 -25.28 44.65
N THR A 430 -11.76 -24.76 43.50
CA THR A 430 -10.74 -25.38 42.64
C THR A 430 -9.35 -24.93 43.08
N PRO A 431 -8.46 -25.82 43.55
CA PRO A 431 -7.18 -25.41 44.14
C PRO A 431 -6.27 -24.56 43.22
N THR A 432 -6.26 -24.85 41.92
CA THR A 432 -5.49 -24.09 40.91
C THR A 432 -6.11 -22.74 40.54
N CYS A 433 -7.41 -22.55 40.77
CA CYS A 433 -8.06 -21.26 40.63
C CYS A 433 -7.88 -20.38 41.87
N ALA A 434 -7.93 -20.99 43.06
CA ALA A 434 -7.84 -20.27 44.32
C ALA A 434 -6.52 -19.50 44.49
N THR A 435 -5.42 -20.01 43.93
CA THR A 435 -4.11 -19.31 43.90
C THR A 435 -4.11 -18.07 43.00
N ARG A 436 -5.04 -17.98 42.04
CA ARG A 436 -5.15 -16.92 41.02
C ARG A 436 -6.33 -15.97 41.25
N LYS A 437 -7.14 -16.21 42.29
CA LYS A 437 -8.30 -15.38 42.65
C LYS A 437 -7.97 -13.89 42.80
N LYS A 438 -6.72 -13.57 43.19
CA LYS A 438 -6.24 -12.20 43.37
C LYS A 438 -5.74 -11.49 42.12
N THR A 439 -5.63 -12.19 40.99
CA THR A 439 -5.20 -11.59 39.72
C THR A 439 -6.03 -12.11 38.54
N PRO A 440 -7.38 -12.03 38.58
CA PRO A 440 -8.29 -12.64 37.60
C PRO A 440 -8.12 -12.23 36.13
N PHE A 441 -7.37 -11.16 35.84
CA PHE A 441 -7.21 -10.59 34.51
C PHE A 441 -5.83 -10.81 33.87
N VAL A 442 -4.88 -11.40 34.61
CA VAL A 442 -3.50 -11.57 34.13
C VAL A 442 -3.12 -13.04 33.95
N VAL A 443 -2.23 -13.29 32.99
CA VAL A 443 -1.62 -14.59 32.72
C VAL A 443 -0.14 -14.54 33.08
N LYS A 444 0.21 -14.90 34.33
CA LYS A 444 1.60 -14.96 34.81
C LYS A 444 2.39 -16.01 34.02
N VAL A 445 3.43 -15.59 33.29
CA VAL A 445 4.16 -16.42 32.31
C VAL A 445 4.87 -17.60 32.97
N ALA A 446 5.47 -17.38 34.14
CA ALA A 446 6.19 -18.40 34.90
C ALA A 446 5.33 -19.63 35.26
N GLU A 447 4.01 -19.45 35.35
CA GLU A 447 3.06 -20.51 35.71
C GLU A 447 2.35 -21.14 34.50
N THR A 448 2.55 -20.61 33.29
CA THR A 448 1.77 -20.97 32.08
C THR A 448 2.64 -21.35 30.90
N LYS A 449 3.95 -21.18 31.01
CA LYS A 449 4.97 -21.47 29.99
C LYS A 449 4.81 -22.82 29.28
N GLU A 450 4.46 -23.89 30.00
CA GLU A 450 4.23 -25.22 29.39
C GLU A 450 2.95 -25.25 28.53
N ALA A 451 1.84 -24.70 29.05
CA ALA A 451 0.58 -24.59 28.31
C ALA A 451 0.71 -23.68 27.08
N MET A 452 1.45 -22.57 27.22
CA MET A 452 1.82 -21.71 26.10
C MET A 452 2.67 -22.45 25.07
N GLY A 453 3.68 -23.21 25.50
CA GLY A 453 4.51 -24.04 24.61
C GLY A 453 3.68 -25.03 23.78
N GLN A 454 2.75 -25.74 24.42
CA GLN A 454 1.84 -26.67 23.74
C GLN A 454 0.88 -25.95 22.76
N LEU A 455 0.45 -24.72 23.06
CA LEU A 455 -0.35 -23.92 22.13
C LEU A 455 0.50 -23.45 20.94
N LEU A 456 1.68 -22.85 21.19
CA LEU A 456 2.57 -22.31 20.16
C LEU A 456 3.05 -23.41 19.19
N GLU A 457 3.34 -24.61 19.70
CA GLU A 457 3.68 -25.78 18.87
C GLU A 457 2.54 -26.18 17.93
N ARG A 458 1.28 -26.11 18.40
CA ARG A 458 0.10 -26.55 17.63
C ARG A 458 -0.49 -25.48 16.72
N ALA A 459 -0.41 -24.21 17.13
CA ALA A 459 -0.99 -23.08 16.43
C ALA A 459 -0.01 -22.43 15.43
N LEU A 460 1.26 -22.28 15.82
CA LEU A 460 2.29 -21.65 14.98
C LEU A 460 3.26 -22.66 14.33
N GLY A 461 3.19 -23.95 14.70
CA GLY A 461 4.08 -24.98 14.16
C GLY A 461 5.54 -24.86 14.64
N LEU A 462 5.83 -23.95 15.58
CA LEU A 462 7.14 -23.76 16.17
C LEU A 462 7.53 -25.01 16.97
N SER A 463 8.73 -25.56 16.75
CA SER A 463 9.15 -26.78 17.43
C SER A 463 10.66 -26.81 17.70
N GLY A 464 11.07 -27.69 18.60
CA GLY A 464 12.48 -27.84 19.00
C GLY A 464 13.10 -26.52 19.47
N GLN A 465 14.31 -26.22 18.95
CA GLN A 465 15.15 -25.13 19.45
C GLN A 465 14.56 -23.72 19.25
N GLU A 466 13.77 -23.50 18.20
CA GLU A 466 13.13 -22.19 17.96
C GLU A 466 12.03 -21.92 18.99
N LEU A 467 11.21 -22.93 19.29
CA LEU A 467 10.22 -22.87 20.37
C LEU A 467 10.89 -22.73 21.74
N GLU A 468 11.96 -23.49 22.02
CA GLU A 468 12.71 -23.39 23.27
C GLU A 468 13.29 -21.97 23.48
N ARG A 469 13.83 -21.33 22.42
CA ARG A 469 14.36 -19.96 22.54
C ARG A 469 13.26 -18.90 22.66
N LEU A 470 12.15 -19.04 21.96
CA LEU A 470 10.99 -18.17 22.17
C LEU A 470 10.51 -18.26 23.64
N LEU A 471 10.32 -19.48 24.15
CA LEU A 471 9.91 -19.68 25.54
C LEU A 471 10.96 -19.16 26.54
N GLN A 472 12.25 -19.22 26.23
CA GLN A 472 13.31 -18.63 27.08
C GLN A 472 13.32 -17.10 27.04
N SER A 473 13.07 -16.45 25.90
CA SER A 473 13.02 -14.98 25.84
C SER A 473 11.89 -14.45 26.74
N LEU A 474 10.75 -15.15 26.76
CA LEU A 474 9.60 -14.85 27.61
C LEU A 474 9.87 -14.96 29.13
N ASP A 475 11.02 -15.50 29.57
CA ASP A 475 11.37 -15.51 31.00
C ASP A 475 11.56 -14.11 31.60
N SER A 476 11.70 -13.06 30.77
CA SER A 476 11.74 -11.66 31.22
C SER A 476 10.35 -11.02 31.38
N VAL A 477 9.30 -11.64 30.82
CA VAL A 477 7.91 -11.18 30.95
C VAL A 477 7.32 -11.71 32.26
N ASP A 478 6.63 -10.85 33.00
CA ASP A 478 5.93 -11.26 34.22
C ASP A 478 4.56 -11.83 33.87
N HIS A 479 3.74 -11.06 33.14
CA HIS A 479 2.41 -11.46 32.74
C HIS A 479 1.94 -10.84 31.42
N PHE A 480 0.92 -11.47 30.85
CA PHE A 480 0.11 -10.91 29.76
C PHE A 480 -1.28 -10.49 30.25
N VAL A 481 -1.86 -9.49 29.57
CA VAL A 481 -3.26 -9.06 29.71
C VAL A 481 -3.87 -8.96 28.32
N ILE A 482 -5.12 -9.40 28.15
CA ILE A 482 -5.94 -9.03 26.99
C ILE A 482 -7.03 -8.09 27.49
N GLY A 483 -7.33 -7.06 26.73
CA GLY A 483 -8.43 -6.17 27.01
C GLY A 483 -9.02 -5.55 25.76
N THR A 484 -9.93 -4.60 25.95
CA THR A 484 -10.53 -3.82 24.89
C THR A 484 -10.64 -2.35 25.26
N PHE A 485 -10.71 -1.47 24.25
CA PHE A 485 -11.11 -0.07 24.39
C PHE A 485 -12.05 0.33 23.23
N GLU A 486 -12.83 1.40 23.40
CA GLU A 486 -13.64 1.95 22.29
C GLU A 486 -12.83 2.96 21.47
N SER A 487 -12.94 2.90 20.14
CA SER A 487 -12.33 3.82 19.18
C SER A 487 -13.37 4.40 18.21
N PRO A 488 -13.23 5.65 17.73
CA PRO A 488 -14.08 6.18 16.66
C PRO A 488 -13.81 5.46 15.35
N TYR A 489 -14.87 5.01 14.69
CA TYR A 489 -14.79 4.23 13.46
C TYR A 489 -15.43 4.96 12.27
N PHE A 490 -14.66 5.21 11.21
CA PHE A 490 -15.08 6.07 10.10
C PHE A 490 -15.38 5.30 8.79
N LEU A 491 -15.07 4.00 8.72
CA LEU A 491 -15.22 3.17 7.51
C LEU A 491 -16.63 2.61 7.27
N GLY A 492 -17.57 2.80 8.20
CA GLY A 492 -18.95 2.36 8.01
C GLY A 492 -19.57 1.68 9.23
N ASP A 493 -19.89 0.39 9.08
CA ASP A 493 -20.33 -0.50 10.16
C ASP A 493 -19.22 -1.52 10.39
N PRO A 494 -18.49 -1.49 11.53
CA PRO A 494 -17.35 -2.37 11.77
C PRO A 494 -17.74 -3.86 11.86
N LYS A 495 -19.04 -4.18 11.99
CA LYS A 495 -19.54 -5.57 12.00
C LYS A 495 -19.88 -6.10 10.61
N LYS A 496 -19.79 -5.26 9.58
CA LYS A 496 -20.13 -5.54 8.18
C LYS A 496 -19.24 -4.70 7.28
N GLU A 497 -17.99 -5.13 7.16
CA GLU A 497 -17.00 -4.46 6.31
C GLU A 497 -17.51 -4.40 4.86
N ASP A 498 -17.53 -3.19 4.30
CA ASP A 498 -17.90 -2.92 2.91
C ASP A 498 -16.61 -2.55 2.16
N PRO A 499 -16.25 -3.23 1.06
CA PRO A 499 -15.06 -2.88 0.28
C PRO A 499 -15.13 -1.46 -0.30
N ASN A 500 -16.28 -0.79 -0.31
CA ASN A 500 -16.43 0.61 -0.70
C ASN A 500 -16.45 1.59 0.48
N GLY A 501 -16.37 1.08 1.72
CA GLY A 501 -16.31 1.88 2.94
C GLY A 501 -15.06 2.76 2.97
N LYS A 502 -15.25 4.06 3.20
CA LYS A 502 -14.20 5.09 3.20
C LYS A 502 -14.58 6.23 4.14
N PHE A 503 -13.63 7.10 4.47
CA PHE A 503 -13.87 8.25 5.33
C PHE A 503 -14.73 9.30 4.60
N GLU A 504 -15.95 9.52 5.09
CA GLU A 504 -16.88 10.55 4.60
C GLU A 504 -17.03 11.66 5.64
N LEU A 505 -16.01 12.54 5.69
CA LEU A 505 -15.81 13.55 6.73
C LEU A 505 -15.64 14.96 6.16
N ASP A 506 -16.31 15.93 6.77
CA ASP A 506 -16.07 17.37 6.57
C ASP A 506 -15.03 17.85 7.59
N PHE A 507 -13.78 17.93 7.14
CA PHE A 507 -12.65 18.36 7.96
C PHE A 507 -12.68 19.83 8.40
N ARG A 508 -13.55 20.67 7.83
CA ARG A 508 -13.69 22.07 8.23
C ARG A 508 -14.74 22.24 9.32
N ASN A 509 -15.88 21.58 9.18
CA ASN A 509 -17.01 21.71 10.11
C ASN A 509 -17.07 20.62 11.19
N GLY A 510 -16.23 19.58 11.10
CA GLY A 510 -16.18 18.48 12.06
C GLY A 510 -17.37 17.53 11.95
N THR A 511 -18.07 17.51 10.82
CA THR A 511 -19.25 16.67 10.57
C THR A 511 -18.91 15.46 9.69
N GLY A 512 -19.77 14.45 9.68
CA GLY A 512 -19.54 13.19 8.96
C GLY A 512 -19.99 11.97 9.76
N ARG A 513 -19.85 10.79 9.17
CA ARG A 513 -20.21 9.51 9.84
C ARG A 513 -19.12 9.13 10.85
N VAL A 514 -19.51 8.98 12.11
CA VAL A 514 -18.64 8.48 13.19
C VAL A 514 -19.36 7.33 13.89
N GLY A 515 -18.90 6.12 13.68
CA GLY A 515 -19.30 4.91 14.41
C GLY A 515 -18.44 4.69 15.65
N ARG A 516 -18.73 3.60 16.36
CA ARG A 516 -17.88 3.06 17.43
C ARG A 516 -17.42 1.67 17.03
N ASP A 517 -16.17 1.35 17.33
CA ASP A 517 -15.68 -0.03 17.28
C ASP A 517 -14.93 -0.37 18.57
N THR A 518 -14.88 -1.67 18.89
CA THR A 518 -14.22 -2.22 20.07
C THR A 518 -12.88 -2.82 19.65
N VAL A 519 -11.80 -2.13 19.97
CA VAL A 519 -10.44 -2.57 19.64
C VAL A 519 -9.92 -3.49 20.73
N GLN A 520 -9.58 -4.74 20.38
CA GLN A 520 -8.85 -5.65 21.28
C GLN A 520 -7.39 -5.21 21.37
N PHE A 521 -6.85 -5.21 22.59
CA PHE A 521 -5.42 -5.08 22.83
C PHE A 521 -4.86 -6.30 23.57
N TRP A 522 -3.57 -6.53 23.35
CA TRP A 522 -2.70 -7.43 24.11
C TRP A 522 -1.61 -6.62 24.77
N LEU A 523 -1.34 -6.86 26.04
CA LEU A 523 -0.29 -6.19 26.80
C LEU A 523 0.68 -7.23 27.36
N SER A 524 1.98 -6.99 27.20
CA SER A 524 3.07 -7.74 27.82
C SER A 524 3.76 -6.88 28.87
N VAL A 525 3.71 -7.28 30.13
CA VAL A 525 4.29 -6.54 31.27
C VAL A 525 5.63 -7.16 31.70
N PRO A 526 6.74 -6.40 31.76
CA PRO A 526 8.05 -6.91 32.19
C PRO A 526 8.10 -7.30 33.66
N LYS A 527 9.07 -8.16 34.02
CA LYS A 527 9.45 -8.36 35.42
C LYS A 527 10.18 -7.14 35.98
N ALA A 528 9.84 -6.76 37.21
CA ALA A 528 10.57 -5.73 37.93
C ALA A 528 12.01 -6.17 38.26
N THR A 529 12.98 -5.30 37.99
CA THR A 529 14.41 -5.49 38.28
C THR A 529 14.90 -4.41 39.26
N ALA A 530 16.22 -4.32 39.47
CA ALA A 530 16.82 -3.21 40.19
C ALA A 530 16.71 -1.87 39.42
N THR A 531 16.66 -1.93 38.09
CA THR A 531 16.79 -0.80 37.16
C THR A 531 15.49 -0.44 36.43
N ALA A 532 14.53 -1.37 36.31
CA ALA A 532 13.23 -1.17 35.66
C ALA A 532 12.08 -1.65 36.57
N LYS A 533 11.03 -0.83 36.73
CA LYS A 533 9.85 -1.11 37.57
C LYS A 533 8.60 -0.45 36.98
N ALA A 534 7.42 -0.94 37.39
CA ALA A 534 6.13 -0.33 37.07
C ALA A 534 6.02 1.13 37.59
N PRO A 535 5.31 2.02 36.88
CA PRO A 535 4.76 1.83 35.54
C PRO A 535 5.86 1.77 34.46
N PHE A 536 5.89 0.70 33.66
CA PHE A 536 6.92 0.51 32.64
C PHE A 536 6.66 1.38 31.39
N PRO A 537 7.73 1.87 30.72
CA PRO A 537 7.63 2.41 29.37
C PRO A 537 7.13 1.35 28.39
N VAL A 538 6.38 1.78 27.38
CA VAL A 538 5.59 0.88 26.53
C VAL A 538 5.76 1.20 25.05
N THR A 539 5.88 0.15 24.24
CA THR A 539 5.83 0.22 22.77
C THR A 539 4.44 -0.18 22.32
N VAL A 540 3.71 0.73 21.67
CA VAL A 540 2.49 0.37 20.92
C VAL A 540 2.95 -0.37 19.67
N TRP A 541 2.42 -1.58 19.48
CA TRP A 541 2.82 -2.49 18.43
C TRP A 541 1.72 -2.66 17.39
N ALA A 542 2.05 -2.38 16.13
CA ALA A 542 1.20 -2.66 14.99
C ALA A 542 1.63 -3.98 14.32
N HIS A 543 0.66 -4.85 14.02
CA HIS A 543 0.93 -6.18 13.48
C HIS A 543 0.98 -6.22 11.94
N GLY A 544 1.57 -7.29 11.39
CA GLY A 544 1.63 -7.52 9.94
C GLY A 544 0.27 -7.79 9.27
N THR A 545 0.26 -7.83 7.92
CA THR A 545 -0.90 -8.18 7.09
C THR A 545 -1.48 -9.55 7.48
N THR A 546 -2.80 -9.64 7.68
CA THR A 546 -3.56 -10.82 8.17
C THR A 546 -3.28 -11.28 9.60
N LEU A 547 -2.19 -10.84 10.24
CA LEU A 547 -1.82 -11.14 11.63
C LEU A 547 -2.74 -10.43 12.64
N HIS A 548 -2.44 -10.56 13.93
CA HIS A 548 -3.28 -10.05 15.01
C HIS A 548 -2.42 -9.51 16.18
N ALA A 549 -3.07 -8.91 17.18
CA ALA A 549 -2.45 -8.28 18.34
C ALA A 549 -1.52 -9.20 19.16
N ASP A 550 -1.70 -10.51 19.07
CA ASP A 550 -0.89 -11.53 19.75
C ASP A 550 0.50 -11.73 19.13
N GLU A 551 0.77 -11.13 17.96
CA GLU A 551 2.12 -11.11 17.34
C GLU A 551 3.20 -10.66 18.34
N ILE A 552 2.87 -9.78 19.30
CA ILE A 552 3.82 -9.31 20.31
C ILE A 552 4.51 -10.45 21.08
N ILE A 553 3.88 -11.63 21.23
CA ILE A 553 4.46 -12.79 21.93
C ILE A 553 5.84 -13.14 21.36
N VAL A 554 6.06 -13.04 20.04
CA VAL A 554 7.33 -13.44 19.41
C VAL A 554 8.50 -12.52 19.74
N ARG A 555 8.24 -11.31 20.27
CA ARG A 555 9.25 -10.30 20.61
C ARG A 555 9.23 -9.83 22.07
N ALA A 556 8.12 -10.03 22.78
CA ALA A 556 7.86 -9.55 24.14
C ALA A 556 9.02 -9.79 25.11
N GLY A 557 9.68 -10.94 25.01
CA GLY A 557 10.85 -11.28 25.82
C GLY A 557 12.02 -10.30 25.69
N TYR A 558 12.38 -9.90 24.47
CA TYR A 558 13.50 -8.98 24.22
C TYR A 558 13.21 -7.56 24.71
N PHE A 559 11.96 -7.10 24.54
CA PHE A 559 11.50 -5.82 25.07
C PHE A 559 11.51 -5.82 26.61
N ALA A 560 10.91 -6.84 27.23
CA ALA A 560 10.83 -6.97 28.67
C ALA A 560 12.20 -7.08 29.34
N LYS A 561 13.16 -7.75 28.70
CA LYS A 561 14.55 -7.86 29.17
C LYS A 561 15.27 -6.52 29.28
N GLN A 562 14.86 -5.50 28.52
CA GLN A 562 15.36 -4.12 28.61
C GLN A 562 14.39 -3.18 29.35
N GLY A 563 13.38 -3.72 30.06
CA GLY A 563 12.43 -2.94 30.86
C GLY A 563 11.32 -2.26 30.05
N LEU A 564 11.05 -2.69 28.82
CA LEU A 564 9.97 -2.17 27.97
C LEU A 564 8.78 -3.15 27.92
N ALA A 565 7.58 -2.62 28.16
CA ALA A 565 6.33 -3.29 27.85
C ALA A 565 5.98 -3.20 26.35
N MET A 566 5.09 -4.08 25.89
CA MET A 566 4.52 -4.02 24.53
C MET A 566 3.00 -4.06 24.60
N MET A 567 2.32 -3.19 23.83
CA MET A 567 0.87 -3.19 23.67
C MET A 567 0.52 -3.40 22.18
N GLY A 568 0.14 -4.61 21.79
CA GLY A 568 -0.39 -4.90 20.46
C GLY A 568 -1.88 -4.60 20.37
N ILE A 569 -2.38 -4.15 19.21
CA ILE A 569 -3.82 -3.94 18.99
C ILE A 569 -4.29 -4.60 17.68
N ASN A 570 -5.54 -5.06 17.64
CA ASN A 570 -6.13 -5.60 16.41
C ASN A 570 -6.59 -4.45 15.49
N MET A 571 -6.01 -4.38 14.30
CA MET A 571 -6.40 -3.43 13.26
C MET A 571 -7.80 -3.76 12.68
N PRO A 572 -8.45 -2.85 11.92
CA PRO A 572 -9.76 -3.10 11.31
C PRO A 572 -9.80 -4.44 10.57
N GLY A 573 -10.87 -5.22 10.77
CA GLY A 573 -11.04 -6.54 10.14
C GLY A 573 -10.07 -7.64 10.59
N HIS A 574 -9.18 -7.42 11.59
CA HIS A 574 -8.20 -8.43 12.02
C HIS A 574 -8.56 -9.10 13.35
N GLY A 575 -8.20 -10.39 13.49
CA GLY A 575 -8.43 -11.14 14.73
C GLY A 575 -8.04 -12.61 14.63
N LEU A 576 -7.60 -13.19 15.74
CA LEU A 576 -7.20 -14.60 15.81
C LEU A 576 -8.43 -15.52 15.76
N TYR A 577 -8.58 -16.27 14.67
CA TYR A 577 -9.64 -17.26 14.55
C TYR A 577 -9.25 -18.60 15.21
N LEU A 578 -9.88 -18.92 16.34
CA LEU A 578 -9.80 -20.25 16.95
C LEU A 578 -10.93 -21.14 16.41
N GLY A 579 -10.67 -21.83 15.30
CA GLY A 579 -11.63 -22.79 14.75
C GLY A 579 -12.00 -23.90 15.76
N PRO A 580 -13.21 -24.50 15.70
CA PRO A 580 -13.78 -25.28 16.80
C PRO A 580 -12.90 -26.43 17.35
N GLY A 581 -12.11 -27.07 16.48
CA GLY A 581 -11.16 -28.10 16.88
C GLY A 581 -9.97 -27.57 17.67
N LEU A 582 -9.43 -26.39 17.29
CA LEU A 582 -8.33 -25.74 17.99
C LEU A 582 -8.81 -25.10 19.30
N GLU A 583 -9.99 -24.47 19.32
CA GLU A 583 -10.58 -23.91 20.54
C GLU A 583 -10.81 -25.01 21.60
N ALA A 584 -11.38 -26.16 21.20
CA ALA A 584 -11.58 -27.29 22.10
C ALA A 584 -10.25 -27.82 22.67
N VAL A 585 -9.21 -27.91 21.85
CA VAL A 585 -7.86 -28.32 22.28
C VAL A 585 -7.23 -27.29 23.22
N ALA A 586 -7.29 -26.01 22.88
CA ALA A 586 -6.77 -24.92 23.71
C ALA A 586 -7.47 -24.90 25.07
N ASN A 587 -8.81 -24.99 25.10
CA ASN A 587 -9.58 -25.05 26.33
C ASN A 587 -9.19 -26.26 27.20
N ILE A 588 -8.99 -27.45 26.62
CA ILE A 588 -8.50 -28.63 27.37
C ILE A 588 -7.13 -28.36 28.02
N VAL A 589 -6.20 -27.70 27.32
CA VAL A 589 -4.87 -27.37 27.83
C VAL A 589 -4.97 -26.32 28.96
N PHE A 590 -5.66 -25.20 28.72
CA PHE A 590 -5.69 -24.06 29.65
C PHE A 590 -6.63 -24.25 30.85
N ARG A 591 -7.65 -25.12 30.76
CA ARG A 591 -8.55 -25.43 31.88
C ARG A 591 -7.81 -26.04 33.09
N GLY A 592 -6.76 -26.82 32.86
CA GLY A 592 -5.92 -27.37 33.94
C GLY A 592 -5.25 -26.28 34.79
N SER A 593 -4.90 -25.15 34.17
CA SER A 593 -4.32 -23.97 34.80
C SER A 593 -5.37 -22.92 35.23
N CYS A 594 -6.67 -23.24 35.19
CA CYS A 594 -7.76 -22.30 35.44
C CYS A 594 -7.74 -21.06 34.50
N LEU A 595 -7.48 -21.29 33.21
CA LEU A 595 -7.41 -20.26 32.17
C LEU A 595 -8.40 -20.50 31.01
N SER A 596 -9.56 -21.09 31.28
CA SER A 596 -10.58 -21.23 30.23
C SER A 596 -11.06 -19.88 29.65
N PRO A 597 -11.33 -18.83 30.46
CA PRO A 597 -11.71 -17.52 29.93
C PRO A 597 -10.66 -16.87 29.03
N TRP A 598 -9.36 -17.14 29.27
CA TRP A 598 -8.28 -16.69 28.41
C TRP A 598 -8.46 -17.17 26.95
N VAL A 599 -8.84 -18.44 26.75
CA VAL A 599 -9.07 -19.00 25.40
C VAL A 599 -10.20 -18.27 24.68
N ARG A 600 -11.23 -17.83 25.42
CA ARG A 600 -12.31 -16.99 24.88
C ARG A 600 -11.83 -15.57 24.55
N ALA A 601 -10.94 -15.02 25.38
CA ALA A 601 -10.32 -13.72 25.13
C ALA A 601 -9.44 -13.72 23.86
N LEU A 602 -8.66 -14.78 23.61
CA LEU A 602 -7.87 -14.95 22.38
C LEU A 602 -8.70 -14.68 21.11
N GLY A 603 -9.88 -15.29 21.01
CA GLY A 603 -10.76 -15.22 19.82
C GLY A 603 -11.57 -13.92 19.65
N SER A 604 -11.43 -12.94 20.55
CA SER A 604 -12.29 -11.73 20.58
C SER A 604 -11.84 -10.58 19.65
N GLY A 605 -11.31 -10.91 18.46
CA GLY A 605 -10.86 -9.94 17.46
C GLY A 605 -11.97 -9.34 16.58
N ARG A 606 -11.56 -8.52 15.60
CA ARG A 606 -12.45 -7.71 14.73
C ARG A 606 -12.73 -8.35 13.36
N HIS A 607 -12.10 -9.48 13.04
CA HIS A 607 -12.35 -10.25 11.82
C HIS A 607 -13.81 -10.72 11.68
N THR A 608 -14.30 -10.76 10.44
CA THR A 608 -15.64 -11.24 10.08
C THR A 608 -15.56 -12.15 8.85
N ASP A 609 -16.56 -12.99 8.62
CA ASP A 609 -16.66 -13.80 7.40
C ASP A 609 -17.09 -12.91 6.22
N LEU A 610 -16.15 -12.66 5.30
CA LEU A 610 -16.32 -11.77 4.15
C LEU A 610 -16.64 -12.56 2.87
N ASN A 611 -16.30 -13.84 2.84
CA ASN A 611 -16.51 -14.73 1.70
C ASN A 611 -17.75 -15.64 1.85
N GLY A 612 -18.25 -15.80 3.08
CA GLY A 612 -19.47 -16.52 3.44
C GLY A 612 -19.28 -18.02 3.69
N ASP A 613 -18.06 -18.51 3.91
CA ASP A 613 -17.76 -19.94 4.14
C ASP A 613 -17.82 -20.40 5.62
N GLY A 614 -18.12 -19.50 6.54
CA GLY A 614 -18.15 -19.76 7.99
C GLY A 614 -16.79 -19.58 8.68
N THR A 615 -15.75 -19.18 7.94
CA THR A 615 -14.41 -18.84 8.46
C THR A 615 -14.21 -17.33 8.37
N PRO A 616 -14.02 -16.59 9.48
CA PRO A 616 -13.76 -15.16 9.42
C PRO A 616 -12.38 -14.83 8.82
N ASP A 617 -12.38 -13.89 7.89
CA ASP A 617 -11.28 -13.53 6.99
C ASP A 617 -10.42 -12.39 7.58
N SER A 618 -9.52 -12.71 8.52
CA SER A 618 -8.65 -11.70 9.18
C SER A 618 -7.85 -10.87 8.17
N GLY A 619 -8.17 -9.57 8.09
CA GLY A 619 -7.53 -8.62 7.17
C GLY A 619 -7.90 -8.78 5.70
N GLY A 620 -8.98 -9.50 5.37
CA GLY A 620 -9.33 -9.89 3.99
C GLY A 620 -9.56 -8.73 3.01
N LEU A 621 -9.88 -7.52 3.48
CA LEU A 621 -10.05 -6.31 2.68
C LEU A 621 -9.00 -5.21 2.95
N LEU A 622 -8.01 -5.47 3.81
CA LEU A 622 -6.95 -4.50 4.16
C LEU A 622 -6.25 -3.95 2.91
N TRP A 623 -5.82 -4.86 2.03
CA TRP A 623 -5.23 -4.55 0.75
C TRP A 623 -6.16 -5.08 -0.33
N SER A 624 -6.87 -4.17 -0.98
CA SER A 624 -7.74 -4.48 -2.10
C SER A 624 -7.60 -3.46 -3.22
N ALA A 625 -8.13 -3.78 -4.40
CA ALA A 625 -8.22 -2.84 -5.52
C ALA A 625 -9.17 -1.65 -5.24
N HIS A 626 -10.01 -1.72 -4.20
CA HIS A 626 -10.83 -0.61 -3.73
C HIS A 626 -9.94 0.42 -2.99
N ILE A 627 -9.17 1.21 -3.75
CA ILE A 627 -8.04 1.97 -3.20
C ILE A 627 -8.40 2.91 -2.03
N PHE A 628 -9.58 3.52 -2.06
CA PHE A 628 -10.04 4.44 -1.00
C PHE A 628 -10.33 3.70 0.32
N HIS A 629 -10.73 2.43 0.25
CA HIS A 629 -10.90 1.57 1.41
C HIS A 629 -9.55 1.15 1.99
N SER A 630 -8.62 0.68 1.15
CA SER A 630 -7.24 0.34 1.56
C SER A 630 -6.52 1.53 2.24
N ARG A 631 -6.63 2.73 1.65
CA ARG A 631 -6.14 4.00 2.22
C ARG A 631 -6.74 4.28 3.60
N ASP A 632 -8.05 4.17 3.72
CA ASP A 632 -8.77 4.55 4.94
C ASP A 632 -8.70 3.46 6.03
N ASN A 633 -8.37 2.22 5.68
CA ASN A 633 -7.96 1.17 6.62
C ASN A 633 -6.63 1.51 7.33
N ILE A 634 -5.61 1.96 6.59
CA ILE A 634 -4.35 2.49 7.18
C ILE A 634 -4.66 3.63 8.15
N ARG A 635 -5.50 4.59 7.73
CA ARG A 635 -5.86 5.76 8.54
C ARG A 635 -6.66 5.38 9.78
N GLN A 636 -7.61 4.44 9.66
CA GLN A 636 -8.38 3.94 10.80
C GLN A 636 -7.50 3.23 11.82
N ALA A 637 -6.55 2.39 11.37
CA ALA A 637 -5.58 1.74 12.23
C ALA A 637 -4.73 2.75 13.03
N VAL A 638 -4.24 3.81 12.38
CA VAL A 638 -3.51 4.90 13.07
C VAL A 638 -4.38 5.65 14.09
N ILE A 639 -5.68 5.83 13.84
CA ILE A 639 -6.61 6.38 14.84
C ILE A 639 -6.76 5.44 16.04
N ASP A 640 -6.86 4.13 15.79
CA ASP A 640 -6.97 3.12 16.84
C ASP A 640 -5.67 3.07 17.69
N GLU A 641 -4.49 3.26 17.08
CA GLU A 641 -3.22 3.43 17.81
C GLU A 641 -3.18 4.72 18.65
N MET A 642 -3.62 5.86 18.11
CA MET A 642 -3.72 7.11 18.88
C MET A 642 -4.67 6.99 20.07
N GLN A 643 -5.75 6.21 19.90
CA GLN A 643 -6.65 5.91 21.00
C GLN A 643 -5.97 5.01 22.06
N ALA A 644 -5.13 4.05 21.65
CA ALA A 644 -4.31 3.27 22.56
C ALA A 644 -3.31 4.13 23.34
N THR A 645 -2.63 5.12 22.72
CA THR A 645 -1.74 6.03 23.47
C THR A 645 -2.50 6.91 24.46
N ARG A 646 -3.72 7.36 24.13
CA ARG A 646 -4.60 8.08 25.06
C ARG A 646 -5.01 7.21 26.25
N VAL A 647 -5.35 5.93 26.02
CA VAL A 647 -5.61 4.94 27.07
C VAL A 647 -4.39 4.78 27.98
N LEU A 648 -3.21 4.55 27.42
CA LEU A 648 -1.96 4.42 28.18
C LEU A 648 -1.62 5.68 28.99
N ARG A 649 -1.94 6.88 28.49
CA ARG A 649 -1.77 8.15 29.22
C ARG A 649 -2.78 8.32 30.36
N ALA A 650 -3.95 7.70 30.27
CA ALA A 650 -5.00 7.76 31.29
C ALA A 650 -4.79 6.81 32.48
N TRP A 651 -3.80 5.91 32.40
CA TRP A 651 -3.33 5.05 33.50
C TRP A 651 -2.38 5.84 34.41
N ASP A 652 -2.90 6.92 34.98
CA ASP A 652 -2.13 8.00 35.62
C ASP A 652 -1.86 7.81 37.13
N GLY A 653 -2.27 6.67 37.70
CA GLY A 653 -2.19 6.39 39.14
C GLY A 653 -3.28 7.07 39.97
N MET A 654 -4.26 7.75 39.35
CA MET A 654 -5.38 8.41 40.01
C MET A 654 -6.74 7.98 39.46
N ARG A 655 -6.86 7.76 38.14
CA ARG A 655 -8.06 7.25 37.49
C ARG A 655 -8.39 5.86 38.04
N ARG A 656 -9.62 5.66 38.47
CA ARG A 656 -10.15 4.33 38.87
C ARG A 656 -10.66 3.58 37.65
N SER A 657 -10.47 2.27 37.63
CA SER A 657 -11.09 1.38 36.66
C SER A 657 -12.61 1.25 36.88
N THR A 658 -13.31 0.69 35.90
CA THR A 658 -14.68 0.17 36.08
C THR A 658 -14.70 -1.29 36.55
N GLN A 659 -13.53 -1.85 36.84
CA GLN A 659 -13.31 -3.23 37.26
C GLN A 659 -12.55 -3.28 38.60
N ASP A 660 -12.84 -4.33 39.35
CA ASP A 660 -12.10 -4.81 40.51
C ASP A 660 -11.13 -5.88 39.96
N TYR A 661 -9.84 -5.54 39.88
CA TYR A 661 -8.80 -6.36 39.28
C TYR A 661 -8.23 -7.38 40.26
N ASN A 662 -8.34 -7.14 41.58
CA ASN A 662 -7.84 -8.04 42.63
C ASN A 662 -8.92 -8.92 43.32
N GLY A 663 -10.20 -8.62 43.10
CA GLY A 663 -11.35 -9.34 43.63
C GLY A 663 -11.70 -9.06 45.11
N ASP A 664 -11.29 -7.92 45.68
CA ASP A 664 -11.58 -7.55 47.07
C ASP A 664 -12.89 -6.75 47.28
N GLY A 665 -13.55 -6.35 46.19
CA GLY A 665 -14.78 -5.55 46.19
C GLY A 665 -14.58 -4.05 46.02
N ILE A 666 -13.35 -3.57 45.83
CA ILE A 666 -12.99 -2.18 45.57
C ILE A 666 -12.57 -2.04 44.10
N LEU A 667 -12.91 -0.92 43.45
CA LEU A 667 -12.45 -0.65 42.09
C LEU A 667 -10.97 -0.22 42.10
N ASP A 668 -10.12 -0.90 41.36
CA ASP A 668 -8.67 -0.66 41.31
C ASP A 668 -8.31 0.57 40.46
N LEU A 669 -7.01 0.88 40.36
CA LEU A 669 -6.52 1.91 39.45
C LEU A 669 -6.64 1.46 37.99
N ALA A 670 -6.85 2.40 37.07
CA ALA A 670 -6.84 2.10 35.65
C ALA A 670 -5.41 1.73 35.22
N GLY A 671 -5.25 0.52 34.65
CA GLY A 671 -3.95 -0.01 34.23
C GLY A 671 -3.18 -0.81 35.30
N ASP A 672 -3.76 -1.04 36.49
CA ASP A 672 -3.20 -1.84 37.59
C ASP A 672 -3.84 -3.24 37.55
N PHE A 673 -3.46 -4.06 36.54
CA PHE A 673 -4.19 -5.27 36.19
C PHE A 673 -3.92 -6.46 37.12
N ASP A 674 -2.79 -6.45 37.85
CA ASP A 674 -2.51 -7.43 38.91
C ASP A 674 -2.84 -6.94 40.33
N GLY A 675 -3.28 -5.68 40.48
CA GLY A 675 -3.93 -5.16 41.68
C GLY A 675 -2.97 -4.89 42.84
N ASP A 676 -1.72 -4.53 42.55
CA ASP A 676 -0.70 -4.21 43.56
C ASP A 676 -0.80 -2.77 44.11
N GLY A 677 -1.58 -1.91 43.44
CA GLY A 677 -1.77 -0.51 43.76
C GLY A 677 -0.97 0.46 42.89
N VAL A 678 -0.28 -0.02 41.85
CA VAL A 678 0.48 0.75 40.87
C VAL A 678 0.07 0.34 39.45
N PRO A 679 -0.20 1.28 38.51
CA PRO A 679 -0.40 0.91 37.12
C PRO A 679 0.82 0.18 36.54
N ASP A 680 0.58 -0.93 35.84
CA ASP A 680 1.61 -1.78 35.24
C ASP A 680 2.48 -1.00 34.25
N VAL A 681 1.85 -0.16 33.43
CA VAL A 681 2.48 0.56 32.31
C VAL A 681 1.87 1.95 32.11
N GLY A 682 2.58 2.82 31.39
CA GLY A 682 2.02 4.10 30.95
C GLY A 682 1.93 5.16 32.04
N GLY A 683 0.93 6.04 31.94
CA GLY A 683 0.78 7.25 32.77
C GLY A 683 1.45 8.50 32.18
N PRO A 684 1.42 9.64 32.90
CA PRO A 684 1.70 10.96 32.32
C PRO A 684 3.17 11.23 31.98
N ASN A 685 4.12 10.62 32.71
CA ASN A 685 5.56 10.89 32.58
C ASN A 685 6.37 9.72 31.99
N VAL A 686 5.69 8.66 31.56
CA VAL A 686 6.30 7.42 31.07
C VAL A 686 6.44 7.45 29.55
N ALA A 687 7.57 7.00 29.02
CA ALA A 687 7.79 7.01 27.57
C ALA A 687 6.82 6.06 26.86
N ILE A 688 6.18 6.54 25.80
CA ILE A 688 5.44 5.72 24.83
C ILE A 688 6.21 5.79 23.52
N THR A 689 6.40 4.64 22.89
CA THR A 689 7.04 4.50 21.57
C THR A 689 6.16 3.67 20.64
N THR A 690 6.47 3.63 19.35
CA THR A 690 5.74 2.80 18.37
C THR A 690 6.69 1.97 17.51
N SER A 691 6.24 0.78 17.11
CA SER A 691 6.97 -0.18 16.29
C SER A 691 5.99 -1.13 15.61
N GLY A 692 6.40 -1.80 14.55
CA GLY A 692 5.58 -2.83 13.92
C GLY A 692 6.29 -3.53 12.79
N ASN A 693 5.78 -4.70 12.40
CA ASN A 693 6.29 -5.51 11.29
C ASN A 693 5.43 -5.31 10.04
N SER A 694 6.04 -5.17 8.85
CA SER A 694 5.33 -5.20 7.57
C SER A 694 4.29 -4.06 7.47
N PHE A 695 3.00 -4.39 7.30
CA PHE A 695 1.89 -3.43 7.46
C PHE A 695 1.98 -2.62 8.77
N GLY A 696 2.38 -3.24 9.88
CA GLY A 696 2.61 -2.53 11.13
C GLY A 696 3.78 -1.55 11.09
N GLY A 697 4.77 -1.76 10.20
CA GLY A 697 5.82 -0.78 9.91
C GLY A 697 5.26 0.47 9.24
N ILE A 698 4.39 0.30 8.23
CA ILE A 698 3.64 1.40 7.57
C ILE A 698 2.87 2.22 8.61
N LEU A 699 2.16 1.55 9.52
CA LEU A 699 1.39 2.20 10.58
C LEU A 699 2.30 2.98 11.56
N ALA A 700 3.35 2.34 12.09
CA ALA A 700 4.28 2.97 13.04
C ALA A 700 4.97 4.23 12.48
N MET A 701 5.25 4.28 11.17
CA MET A 701 5.76 5.49 10.49
C MET A 701 4.77 6.66 10.50
N VAL A 702 3.48 6.39 10.29
CA VAL A 702 2.44 7.43 10.25
C VAL A 702 2.05 7.86 11.67
N HIS A 703 1.84 6.87 12.55
CA HIS A 703 1.51 7.07 13.96
C HIS A 703 2.58 7.90 14.69
N GLY A 704 3.86 7.51 14.59
CA GLY A 704 4.96 8.23 15.26
C GLY A 704 5.18 9.66 14.76
N ALA A 705 4.84 9.95 13.50
CA ALA A 705 4.88 11.30 12.93
C ALA A 705 3.72 12.20 13.39
N LEU A 706 2.62 11.64 13.89
CA LEU A 706 1.41 12.39 14.21
C LEU A 706 1.14 12.56 15.70
N ASP A 707 1.29 11.49 16.49
CA ASP A 707 0.83 11.43 17.88
C ASP A 707 1.76 12.23 18.82
N PRO A 708 1.22 13.14 19.67
CA PRO A 708 2.01 13.89 20.66
C PRO A 708 2.54 13.04 21.82
N ASN A 709 1.99 11.85 22.06
CA ASN A 709 2.37 10.96 23.15
C ASN A 709 3.60 10.10 22.82
N VAL A 710 3.90 9.91 21.53
CA VAL A 710 4.99 9.06 21.03
C VAL A 710 6.30 9.83 20.96
N VAL A 711 7.37 9.29 21.57
CA VAL A 711 8.70 9.93 21.59
C VAL A 711 9.68 9.38 20.55
N ALA A 712 9.50 8.12 20.12
CA ALA A 712 10.33 7.46 19.12
C ALA A 712 9.55 6.36 18.37
N ALA A 713 9.95 6.11 17.11
CA ALA A 713 9.41 5.06 16.25
C ALA A 713 10.51 4.13 15.71
N ALA A 714 10.24 2.82 15.63
CA ALA A 714 11.14 1.84 15.00
C ALA A 714 10.38 0.86 14.09
N PRO A 715 9.81 1.32 12.96
CA PRO A 715 9.19 0.44 11.96
C PRO A 715 10.16 -0.62 11.41
N ILE A 716 9.62 -1.80 11.10
CA ILE A 716 10.34 -2.93 10.47
C ILE A 716 9.64 -3.27 9.16
N SER A 717 10.35 -3.15 8.03
CA SER A 717 9.83 -3.32 6.68
C SER A 717 8.54 -2.53 6.45
N GLY A 718 8.55 -1.22 6.73
CA GLY A 718 7.40 -0.34 6.53
C GLY A 718 7.31 0.20 5.10
N GLY A 719 8.29 1.02 4.70
CA GLY A 719 8.31 1.65 3.38
C GLY A 719 7.31 2.80 3.16
N GLY A 720 7.68 3.72 2.25
CA GLY A 720 6.81 4.78 1.73
C GLY A 720 6.82 4.81 0.20
N GLY A 721 5.80 5.40 -0.41
CA GLY A 721 5.52 5.26 -1.84
C GLY A 721 4.77 3.96 -2.11
N LEU A 722 3.54 3.87 -1.58
CA LEU A 722 2.74 2.64 -1.56
C LEU A 722 2.45 2.06 -2.95
N MET A 723 2.50 2.86 -4.03
CA MET A 723 2.40 2.31 -5.39
C MET A 723 3.65 1.54 -5.85
N ASP A 724 4.84 1.80 -5.31
CA ASP A 724 6.03 0.96 -5.57
C ASP A 724 5.89 -0.40 -4.86
N VAL A 725 5.31 -0.39 -3.66
CA VAL A 725 4.95 -1.62 -2.94
C VAL A 725 3.89 -2.39 -3.75
N ALA A 726 2.82 -1.72 -4.19
CA ALA A 726 1.72 -2.32 -4.94
C ALA A 726 2.11 -2.86 -6.32
N THR A 727 3.25 -2.46 -6.90
CA THR A 727 3.70 -2.90 -8.23
C THR A 727 4.84 -3.90 -8.22
N ARG A 728 5.58 -4.01 -7.12
CA ARG A 728 6.76 -4.90 -7.01
C ARG A 728 6.67 -5.98 -5.92
N SER A 729 5.75 -5.84 -4.97
CA SER A 729 5.58 -6.78 -3.86
C SER A 729 5.13 -8.17 -4.32
N ALA A 730 5.64 -9.20 -3.65
CA ALA A 730 5.21 -10.58 -3.79
C ALA A 730 3.84 -10.88 -3.14
N LEU A 731 3.26 -9.96 -2.33
CA LEU A 731 1.97 -10.10 -1.64
C LEU A 731 0.76 -9.62 -2.46
N VAL A 732 0.95 -8.50 -3.16
CA VAL A 732 -0.13 -7.72 -3.79
C VAL A 732 -0.72 -8.24 -5.12
N PRO A 733 -0.12 -9.23 -5.85
CA PRO A 733 -0.73 -9.73 -7.09
C PRO A 733 -2.17 -10.19 -6.89
N ASP A 734 -2.41 -11.15 -6.00
CA ASP A 734 -3.76 -11.70 -5.77
C ASP A 734 -4.70 -10.67 -5.10
N SER A 735 -4.25 -9.94 -4.08
CA SER A 735 -5.12 -9.09 -3.27
C SER A 735 -5.46 -7.74 -3.91
N VAL A 736 -4.52 -7.11 -4.60
CA VAL A 736 -4.69 -5.77 -5.20
C VAL A 736 -4.75 -5.82 -6.72
N LEU A 737 -3.74 -6.42 -7.37
CA LEU A 737 -3.62 -6.34 -8.82
C LEU A 737 -4.62 -7.23 -9.56
N GLN A 738 -5.18 -8.25 -8.91
CA GLN A 738 -6.09 -9.18 -9.56
C GLN A 738 -7.36 -8.49 -10.05
N GLN A 739 -8.08 -7.72 -9.24
CA GLN A 739 -9.28 -7.01 -9.72
C GLN A 739 -8.95 -5.84 -10.68
N VAL A 740 -7.69 -5.43 -10.80
CA VAL A 740 -7.23 -4.50 -11.86
C VAL A 740 -7.11 -5.23 -13.20
N LEU A 741 -6.59 -6.46 -13.19
CA LEU A 741 -6.32 -7.26 -14.39
C LEU A 741 -7.42 -8.29 -14.72
N SER A 742 -8.43 -8.45 -13.87
CA SER A 742 -9.49 -9.46 -13.96
C SER A 742 -10.89 -8.81 -13.86
N PRO A 743 -12.01 -9.56 -14.00
CA PRO A 743 -12.10 -11.01 -14.26
C PRO A 743 -11.38 -11.47 -15.52
N LEU A 744 -10.75 -12.65 -15.46
CA LEU A 744 -10.15 -13.30 -16.63
C LEU A 744 -11.04 -14.46 -17.10
N VAL A 745 -11.13 -14.66 -18.41
CA VAL A 745 -11.53 -15.95 -19.01
C VAL A 745 -10.30 -16.61 -19.62
N VAL A 746 -10.05 -17.86 -19.27
CA VAL A 746 -8.87 -18.62 -19.71
C VAL A 746 -9.25 -19.98 -20.27
N GLY A 747 -8.45 -20.49 -21.20
CA GLY A 747 -8.48 -21.88 -21.67
C GLY A 747 -7.27 -22.64 -21.14
N VAL A 748 -7.47 -23.76 -20.43
CA VAL A 748 -6.38 -24.58 -19.88
C VAL A 748 -6.57 -26.04 -20.28
N PRO A 749 -5.58 -26.76 -20.83
CA PRO A 749 -5.70 -28.19 -21.06
C PRO A 749 -5.93 -28.96 -19.77
N ALA A 750 -6.91 -29.85 -19.76
CA ALA A 750 -7.28 -30.65 -18.59
C ALA A 750 -6.10 -31.51 -18.07
N SER A 751 -5.25 -31.99 -18.97
CA SER A 751 -4.00 -32.69 -18.66
C SER A 751 -2.99 -31.86 -17.85
N ALA A 752 -3.05 -30.53 -17.91
CA ALA A 752 -2.21 -29.62 -17.13
C ALA A 752 -2.81 -29.24 -15.76
N LEU A 753 -3.97 -29.79 -15.41
CA LEU A 753 -4.64 -29.62 -14.11
C LEU A 753 -4.58 -30.95 -13.31
N PRO A 754 -3.39 -31.37 -12.84
CA PRO A 754 -3.24 -32.61 -12.09
C PRO A 754 -4.00 -32.55 -10.76
N LYS A 755 -4.27 -33.73 -10.18
CA LYS A 755 -4.94 -33.84 -8.88
C LYS A 755 -4.22 -33.07 -7.79
N LYS A 756 -4.98 -32.34 -6.98
CA LYS A 756 -4.50 -31.68 -5.76
C LYS A 756 -5.03 -32.47 -4.56
N ASP A 757 -4.13 -33.08 -3.81
CA ASP A 757 -4.45 -33.93 -2.64
C ASP A 757 -5.45 -35.05 -2.98
N ASP A 758 -5.14 -35.81 -4.04
CA ASP A 758 -5.97 -36.87 -4.66
C ASP A 758 -7.34 -36.45 -5.21
N ARG A 759 -7.71 -35.17 -5.14
CA ARG A 759 -8.94 -34.61 -5.70
C ARG A 759 -8.71 -34.10 -7.12
N GLU A 760 -9.64 -34.40 -8.03
CA GLU A 760 -9.66 -33.83 -9.38
C GLU A 760 -9.68 -32.29 -9.33
N GLN A 761 -9.09 -31.62 -10.33
CA GLN A 761 -9.10 -30.14 -10.47
C GLN A 761 -9.85 -29.65 -11.71
N THR A 762 -10.36 -30.58 -12.52
CA THR A 762 -11.26 -30.37 -13.66
C THR A 762 -12.31 -31.48 -13.74
N ARG A 763 -13.51 -31.18 -14.26
CA ARG A 763 -14.53 -32.15 -14.70
C ARG A 763 -14.24 -32.68 -16.11
N CYS A 764 -13.37 -32.01 -16.87
CA CYS A 764 -13.06 -32.35 -18.24
C CYS A 764 -12.15 -33.58 -18.33
N THR A 765 -12.27 -34.37 -19.40
CA THR A 765 -11.36 -35.49 -19.66
C THR A 765 -9.98 -34.97 -20.07
N GLY A 766 -8.91 -35.76 -19.86
CA GLY A 766 -7.52 -35.28 -20.03
C GLY A 766 -7.16 -34.80 -21.45
N ASP A 767 -7.93 -35.18 -22.46
CA ASP A 767 -7.82 -34.73 -23.86
C ASP A 767 -8.60 -33.43 -24.17
N GLN A 768 -9.44 -32.95 -23.26
CA GLN A 768 -10.24 -31.74 -23.40
C GLN A 768 -9.52 -30.49 -22.87
N ARG A 769 -10.12 -29.32 -23.13
CA ARG A 769 -9.74 -28.01 -22.60
C ARG A 769 -10.81 -27.49 -21.63
N SER A 770 -10.38 -27.11 -20.45
CA SER A 770 -11.19 -26.48 -19.42
C SER A 770 -11.24 -24.97 -19.67
N ILE A 771 -12.42 -24.42 -19.92
CA ILE A 771 -12.68 -22.98 -19.96
C ILE A 771 -13.01 -22.54 -18.54
N ARG A 772 -12.32 -21.51 -18.04
CA ARG A 772 -12.36 -21.14 -16.62
C ARG A 772 -12.45 -19.62 -16.46
N LEU A 773 -13.10 -19.16 -15.40
CA LEU A 773 -12.94 -17.80 -14.88
C LEU A 773 -11.78 -17.80 -13.88
N VAL A 774 -10.92 -16.78 -13.90
CA VAL A 774 -9.96 -16.52 -12.81
C VAL A 774 -10.38 -15.24 -12.10
N VAL A 775 -10.57 -15.33 -10.79
CA VAL A 775 -11.15 -14.28 -9.94
C VAL A 775 -10.44 -14.21 -8.59
N ASN A 776 -10.35 -13.00 -8.03
CA ASN A 776 -9.86 -12.78 -6.67
C ASN A 776 -10.88 -13.31 -5.65
N ASP A 777 -10.36 -13.97 -4.63
CA ASP A 777 -11.03 -14.29 -3.39
C ASP A 777 -10.23 -13.75 -2.20
N LEU A 778 -10.41 -12.45 -1.93
CA LEU A 778 -9.79 -11.67 -0.86
C LEU A 778 -8.27 -11.60 -0.99
N THR A 779 -7.54 -12.49 -0.31
CA THR A 779 -6.07 -12.54 -0.34
C THR A 779 -5.52 -13.65 -1.24
N THR A 780 -6.39 -14.33 -1.99
CA THR A 780 -6.03 -15.48 -2.84
C THR A 780 -6.73 -15.43 -4.20
N SER A 781 -6.18 -16.12 -5.20
CA SER A 781 -6.84 -16.33 -6.50
C SER A 781 -7.63 -17.65 -6.55
N ARG A 782 -8.84 -17.64 -7.14
CA ARG A 782 -9.63 -18.85 -7.45
C ARG A 782 -9.91 -18.99 -8.95
N GLU A 783 -9.97 -20.24 -9.39
CA GLU A 783 -10.41 -20.61 -10.74
C GLU A 783 -11.75 -21.35 -10.70
N ILE A 784 -12.65 -20.99 -11.61
CA ILE A 784 -14.01 -21.50 -11.68
C ILE A 784 -14.23 -22.11 -13.06
N GLU A 785 -14.47 -23.43 -13.12
CA GLU A 785 -14.68 -24.14 -14.37
C GLU A 785 -16.07 -23.83 -14.97
N VAL A 786 -16.09 -23.45 -16.24
CA VAL A 786 -17.30 -23.05 -16.97
C VAL A 786 -17.72 -24.13 -17.98
N ALA A 787 -16.79 -24.62 -18.80
CA ALA A 787 -17.08 -25.52 -19.92
C ALA A 787 -15.90 -26.45 -20.24
N CYS A 788 -16.20 -27.59 -20.86
CA CYS A 788 -15.21 -28.54 -21.36
C CYS A 788 -15.31 -28.65 -22.88
N LEU A 789 -14.24 -28.29 -23.59
CA LEU A 789 -14.19 -28.28 -25.06
C LEU A 789 -13.26 -29.37 -25.58
N THR A 790 -13.64 -30.01 -26.68
CA THR A 790 -12.77 -30.93 -27.42
C THR A 790 -11.66 -30.19 -28.17
N PRO A 791 -10.55 -30.84 -28.57
CA PRO A 791 -9.54 -30.22 -29.43
C PRO A 791 -10.09 -29.67 -30.76
N ALA A 792 -11.17 -30.28 -31.29
CA ALA A 792 -11.83 -29.75 -32.48
C ALA A 792 -12.48 -28.38 -32.24
N GLU A 793 -13.05 -28.15 -31.05
CA GLU A 793 -13.70 -26.90 -30.64
C GLU A 793 -12.69 -25.85 -30.14
N LEU A 794 -11.65 -26.27 -29.43
CA LEU A 794 -10.59 -25.39 -28.91
C LEU A 794 -9.22 -26.07 -28.96
N ASP A 795 -8.36 -25.56 -29.85
CA ASP A 795 -6.94 -25.89 -29.95
C ASP A 795 -6.21 -24.70 -30.59
N ARG A 796 -4.90 -24.82 -30.84
CA ARG A 796 -4.05 -23.79 -31.44
C ARG A 796 -4.61 -23.21 -32.75
N GLY A 797 -4.43 -21.91 -32.95
CA GLY A 797 -4.74 -21.26 -34.23
C GLY A 797 -6.24 -21.01 -34.43
N LYS A 798 -6.94 -20.70 -33.34
CA LYS A 798 -8.31 -20.19 -33.31
C LYS A 798 -8.30 -18.78 -32.71
N THR A 799 -9.42 -18.08 -32.81
CA THR A 799 -9.61 -16.76 -32.19
C THR A 799 -10.76 -16.84 -31.22
N VAL A 800 -10.57 -16.38 -29.99
CA VAL A 800 -11.63 -16.30 -28.98
C VAL A 800 -12.02 -14.85 -28.81
N VAL A 801 -13.31 -14.54 -28.92
CA VAL A 801 -13.88 -13.21 -28.63
C VAL A 801 -14.79 -13.35 -27.42
N LEU A 802 -14.48 -12.56 -26.39
CA LEU A 802 -15.25 -12.41 -25.17
C LEU A 802 -16.01 -11.08 -25.22
N THR A 803 -17.33 -11.14 -25.00
CA THR A 803 -18.18 -9.96 -24.91
C THR A 803 -18.85 -9.90 -23.55
N ASN A 804 -18.73 -8.77 -22.84
CA ASN A 804 -19.67 -8.43 -21.77
C ASN A 804 -20.91 -7.81 -22.42
N VAL A 805 -22.02 -8.55 -22.38
CA VAL A 805 -23.26 -8.22 -23.10
C VAL A 805 -23.96 -6.98 -22.52
N ARG A 806 -23.62 -6.56 -21.30
CA ARG A 806 -24.26 -5.42 -20.62
C ARG A 806 -23.59 -4.09 -20.95
N ASN A 807 -22.26 -4.00 -20.85
CA ASN A 807 -21.51 -2.77 -21.14
C ASN A 807 -20.98 -2.71 -22.59
N LEU A 808 -21.16 -3.79 -23.36
CA LEU A 808 -20.74 -3.96 -24.76
C LEU A 808 -19.22 -3.99 -24.98
N GLU A 809 -18.43 -4.10 -23.91
CA GLU A 809 -16.99 -4.29 -24.00
C GLU A 809 -16.68 -5.65 -24.66
N ARG A 810 -15.75 -5.60 -25.63
CA ARG A 810 -15.25 -6.78 -26.35
C ARG A 810 -13.74 -6.85 -26.17
N ARG A 811 -13.24 -8.05 -25.87
CA ARG A 811 -11.83 -8.39 -25.76
C ARG A 811 -11.61 -9.75 -26.41
N CYS A 812 -10.42 -10.02 -26.89
CA CYS A 812 -10.16 -11.21 -27.70
C CYS A 812 -8.70 -11.63 -27.62
N ALA A 813 -8.44 -12.90 -27.94
CA ALA A 813 -7.10 -13.47 -27.95
C ALA A 813 -7.00 -14.57 -29.02
N ARG A 814 -5.78 -14.82 -29.49
CA ARG A 814 -5.44 -16.01 -30.27
C ARG A 814 -5.24 -17.21 -29.34
N THR A 815 -5.58 -18.41 -29.79
CA THR A 815 -5.26 -19.62 -29.03
C THR A 815 -3.84 -20.11 -29.34
N GLY A 816 -3.04 -20.26 -28.28
CA GLY A 816 -1.75 -20.92 -28.29
C GLY A 816 -1.87 -22.44 -28.31
N GLU A 817 -0.76 -23.13 -28.05
CA GLU A 817 -0.72 -24.59 -27.96
C GLU A 817 -1.72 -25.14 -26.93
N ASP A 818 -2.32 -26.29 -27.25
CA ASP A 818 -3.40 -26.89 -26.48
C ASP A 818 -4.57 -25.92 -26.20
N GLY A 819 -4.89 -25.02 -27.14
CA GLY A 819 -6.04 -24.12 -27.00
C GLY A 819 -5.90 -23.09 -25.87
N ARG A 820 -4.68 -22.86 -25.36
CA ARG A 820 -4.43 -21.88 -24.29
C ARG A 820 -4.77 -20.48 -24.74
N PHE A 821 -5.49 -19.74 -23.90
CA PHE A 821 -5.71 -18.30 -24.07
C PHE A 821 -5.97 -17.66 -22.71
N ARG A 822 -5.89 -16.33 -22.68
CA ARG A 822 -6.31 -15.46 -21.58
C ARG A 822 -6.97 -14.23 -22.18
N ILE A 823 -8.12 -13.84 -21.66
CA ILE A 823 -8.79 -12.59 -22.02
C ILE A 823 -9.30 -11.91 -20.73
N PRO A 824 -8.80 -10.71 -20.38
CA PRO A 824 -9.40 -9.90 -19.32
C PRO A 824 -10.69 -9.24 -19.81
N ILE A 825 -11.65 -8.97 -18.92
CA ILE A 825 -12.87 -8.23 -19.28
C ILE A 825 -13.35 -7.30 -18.16
N PRO A 826 -13.55 -5.99 -18.38
CA PRO A 826 -14.27 -5.13 -17.44
C PRO A 826 -15.71 -5.62 -17.24
N ALA A 827 -16.03 -6.01 -16.02
CA ALA A 827 -17.34 -6.56 -15.67
C ALA A 827 -17.77 -6.22 -14.25
N ASN A 828 -19.08 -6.27 -14.02
CA ASN A 828 -19.70 -6.24 -12.70
C ASN A 828 -20.21 -7.64 -12.34
N VAL A 829 -20.36 -7.91 -11.04
CA VAL A 829 -21.01 -9.15 -10.59
C VAL A 829 -22.41 -9.29 -11.21
N GLY A 830 -22.64 -10.39 -11.92
CA GLY A 830 -23.90 -10.68 -12.61
C GLY A 830 -24.00 -10.20 -14.07
N ASP A 831 -22.98 -9.53 -14.60
CA ASP A 831 -22.95 -9.17 -16.02
C ASP A 831 -22.82 -10.41 -16.90
N ARG A 832 -23.65 -10.52 -17.94
CA ARG A 832 -23.64 -11.67 -18.86
C ARG A 832 -22.42 -11.66 -19.75
N LEU A 833 -21.73 -12.81 -19.81
CA LEU A 833 -20.57 -13.03 -20.66
C LEU A 833 -20.92 -13.98 -21.82
N ASP A 834 -20.34 -13.72 -22.98
CA ASP A 834 -20.48 -14.53 -24.19
C ASP A 834 -19.10 -14.81 -24.77
N VAL A 835 -18.71 -16.08 -24.83
CA VAL A 835 -17.41 -16.53 -25.34
C VAL A 835 -17.63 -17.20 -26.69
N GLN A 836 -17.21 -16.56 -27.77
CA GLN A 836 -17.30 -17.08 -29.13
C GLN A 836 -15.91 -17.46 -29.65
N VAL A 837 -15.72 -18.73 -29.98
CA VAL A 837 -14.53 -19.24 -30.68
C VAL A 837 -14.77 -19.17 -32.19
N TYR A 838 -13.77 -18.75 -32.95
CA TYR A 838 -13.73 -18.77 -34.41
C TYR A 838 -12.66 -19.75 -34.88
N ASP A 839 -12.98 -20.57 -35.87
CA ASP A 839 -12.12 -21.63 -36.41
C ASP A 839 -11.10 -21.10 -37.42
N ALA A 840 -10.47 -19.98 -37.07
CA ALA A 840 -9.33 -19.37 -37.75
C ALA A 840 -8.48 -18.57 -36.74
N PRO A 841 -7.15 -18.51 -36.90
CA PRO A 841 -6.31 -17.59 -36.14
C PRO A 841 -6.59 -16.16 -36.62
N ASP A 842 -6.29 -15.17 -35.78
CA ASP A 842 -6.23 -13.76 -36.18
C ASP A 842 -7.54 -13.29 -36.88
N ALA A 843 -8.70 -13.84 -36.48
CA ALA A 843 -10.00 -13.68 -37.15
C ALA A 843 -10.69 -12.32 -36.90
N VAL A 844 -9.92 -11.33 -36.44
CA VAL A 844 -10.32 -9.97 -36.09
C VAL A 844 -9.42 -8.97 -36.82
N ARG A 845 -9.91 -7.76 -37.07
CA ARG A 845 -9.08 -6.69 -37.69
C ARG A 845 -7.93 -6.23 -36.81
N SER A 846 -8.12 -6.27 -35.49
CA SER A 846 -7.14 -5.93 -34.45
C SER A 846 -7.67 -6.40 -33.10
N TYR A 847 -6.77 -6.80 -32.21
CA TYR A 847 -7.10 -7.18 -30.83
C TYR A 847 -7.61 -6.01 -29.98
N LYS A 848 -7.33 -4.75 -30.35
CA LYS A 848 -7.83 -3.55 -29.67
C LYS A 848 -9.36 -3.42 -29.68
N GLY A 849 -9.98 -3.77 -30.81
CA GLY A 849 -11.43 -3.58 -31.04
C GLY A 849 -12.22 -4.87 -31.18
N CYS A 850 -11.54 -6.00 -31.44
CA CYS A 850 -12.15 -7.31 -31.63
C CYS A 850 -13.27 -7.34 -32.68
N ASP A 851 -13.13 -6.52 -33.71
CA ASP A 851 -14.03 -6.50 -34.87
C ASP A 851 -13.70 -7.68 -35.78
N VAL A 852 -14.55 -8.70 -35.70
CA VAL A 852 -14.45 -9.96 -36.44
C VAL A 852 -14.49 -9.73 -37.95
N LEU A 853 -13.65 -10.46 -38.68
CA LEU A 853 -13.60 -10.40 -40.14
C LEU A 853 -14.88 -10.97 -40.78
N GLU A 854 -15.31 -10.36 -41.89
CA GLU A 854 -16.48 -10.83 -42.63
C GLU A 854 -16.23 -12.25 -43.16
N GLY A 855 -17.17 -13.16 -42.88
CA GLY A 855 -17.05 -14.57 -43.28
C GLY A 855 -16.12 -15.42 -42.40
N ALA A 856 -15.61 -14.91 -41.27
CA ALA A 856 -14.81 -15.69 -40.32
C ALA A 856 -15.53 -16.99 -39.91
N PRO A 857 -14.88 -18.18 -39.98
CA PRO A 857 -15.50 -19.45 -39.62
C PRO A 857 -15.97 -19.47 -38.16
N VAL A 858 -17.28 -19.60 -37.94
CA VAL A 858 -17.88 -19.58 -36.60
C VAL A 858 -17.77 -20.97 -35.97
N GLY A 859 -17.04 -21.05 -34.85
CA GLY A 859 -16.88 -22.25 -34.05
C GLY A 859 -17.76 -22.24 -32.79
N ARG A 860 -17.24 -22.81 -31.70
CA ARG A 860 -17.96 -23.03 -30.44
C ARG A 860 -18.33 -21.71 -29.72
N ARG A 861 -19.57 -21.61 -29.21
CA ARG A 861 -20.05 -20.47 -28.42
C ARG A 861 -20.54 -20.90 -27.03
N ILE A 862 -20.05 -20.27 -25.98
CA ILE A 862 -20.36 -20.57 -24.57
C ILE A 862 -21.07 -19.34 -23.96
N LYS A 863 -22.26 -19.55 -23.41
CA LYS A 863 -23.14 -18.50 -22.85
C LYS A 863 -23.86 -18.94 -21.57
N THR A 864 -23.47 -20.07 -21.02
CA THR A 864 -24.05 -20.73 -19.85
C THR A 864 -22.94 -21.33 -18.99
N PHE A 865 -23.18 -21.53 -17.69
CA PHE A 865 -22.37 -22.47 -16.92
C PHE A 865 -22.69 -23.89 -17.40
N GLU A 866 -21.71 -24.61 -17.91
CA GLU A 866 -21.87 -25.96 -18.49
C GLU A 866 -21.26 -27.05 -17.59
N GLN A 867 -20.45 -26.70 -16.60
CA GLN A 867 -19.83 -27.60 -15.63
C GLN A 867 -20.21 -27.23 -14.18
N ALA A 868 -20.48 -28.24 -13.36
CA ALA A 868 -20.68 -28.08 -11.93
C ALA A 868 -19.35 -28.16 -11.18
N SER A 869 -19.28 -27.51 -10.01
CA SER A 869 -18.10 -27.55 -9.15
C SER A 869 -17.68 -28.98 -8.84
N ILE A 870 -16.38 -29.19 -8.70
CA ILE A 870 -15.79 -30.48 -8.32
C ILE A 870 -15.99 -30.75 -6.83
N GLY A 871 -16.03 -29.68 -6.02
CA GLY A 871 -16.35 -29.71 -4.61
C GLY A 871 -16.97 -28.39 -4.19
N ILE A 872 -18.07 -28.48 -3.44
CA ILE A 872 -18.72 -27.31 -2.86
C ILE A 872 -17.91 -26.87 -1.63
N SER A 873 -17.49 -25.60 -1.60
CA SER A 873 -16.95 -24.95 -0.41
C SER A 873 -18.05 -24.82 0.66
N PRO A 874 -17.71 -24.87 1.96
CA PRO A 874 -18.65 -24.54 3.03
C PRO A 874 -19.37 -23.20 2.79
N VAL A 875 -20.56 -23.06 3.36
CA VAL A 875 -21.36 -21.83 3.34
C VAL A 875 -22.06 -21.70 4.70
N ASP A 876 -21.97 -20.53 5.34
CA ASP A 876 -22.52 -20.29 6.68
C ASP A 876 -24.07 -20.24 6.68
N ASP A 877 -24.67 -19.61 5.68
CA ASP A 877 -26.13 -19.57 5.52
C ASP A 877 -26.66 -20.88 4.90
N GLU A 878 -27.14 -21.79 5.76
CA GLU A 878 -27.75 -23.08 5.36
C GLU A 878 -28.86 -22.98 4.29
N LYS A 879 -29.43 -21.78 4.04
CA LYS A 879 -30.43 -21.56 2.98
C LYS A 879 -29.83 -21.37 1.60
N LYS A 880 -28.54 -20.99 1.51
CA LYS A 880 -27.79 -20.86 0.26
C LYS A 880 -27.29 -22.24 -0.13
N THR A 881 -28.10 -22.96 -0.90
CA THR A 881 -27.72 -24.27 -1.45
C THR A 881 -27.88 -24.29 -2.96
N CYS A 882 -27.31 -25.31 -3.60
CA CYS A 882 -27.50 -25.53 -5.03
C CYS A 882 -28.98 -25.79 -5.36
N GLU A 883 -29.69 -26.55 -4.54
CA GLU A 883 -31.13 -26.82 -4.70
C GLU A 883 -31.96 -25.53 -4.59
N ALA A 884 -31.61 -24.63 -3.67
CA ALA A 884 -32.26 -23.33 -3.53
C ALA A 884 -32.02 -22.43 -4.76
N ALA A 885 -30.80 -22.46 -5.33
CA ALA A 885 -30.51 -21.75 -6.57
C ALA A 885 -31.27 -22.33 -7.77
N TYR A 886 -31.38 -23.66 -7.88
CA TYR A 886 -32.18 -24.32 -8.91
C TYR A 886 -33.67 -24.01 -8.79
N ALA A 887 -34.22 -23.90 -7.57
CA ALA A 887 -35.63 -23.56 -7.34
C ALA A 887 -36.05 -22.17 -7.85
N ALA A 888 -35.09 -21.30 -8.20
CA ALA A 888 -35.31 -20.02 -8.87
C ALA A 888 -35.26 -20.12 -10.41
N THR A 889 -35.20 -21.33 -10.98
CA THR A 889 -35.02 -21.59 -12.42
C THR A 889 -35.91 -22.72 -12.92
N ASP A 890 -36.12 -22.81 -14.24
CA ASP A 890 -36.79 -23.94 -14.90
C ASP A 890 -35.80 -25.06 -15.32
N LEU A 891 -34.61 -25.13 -14.71
CA LEU A 891 -33.54 -26.04 -15.09
C LEU A 891 -33.59 -27.36 -14.29
N ASP A 892 -33.10 -28.45 -14.90
CA ASP A 892 -32.92 -29.74 -14.22
C ASP A 892 -31.80 -29.63 -13.16
N PRO A 893 -32.06 -29.92 -11.86
CA PRO A 893 -31.05 -29.86 -10.80
C PRO A 893 -30.01 -30.98 -10.86
N THR A 894 -30.24 -32.04 -11.64
CA THR A 894 -29.37 -33.24 -11.70
C THR A 894 -27.89 -32.95 -11.98
N PRO A 895 -27.49 -32.01 -12.86
CA PRO A 895 -26.08 -31.72 -13.13
C PRO A 895 -25.35 -31.00 -11.98
N GLY A 896 -26.08 -30.40 -11.03
CA GLY A 896 -25.50 -29.63 -9.93
C GLY A 896 -25.08 -28.20 -10.32
N CYS A 897 -24.44 -27.49 -9.38
CA CYS A 897 -24.10 -26.09 -9.53
C CYS A 897 -22.58 -25.87 -9.59
N GLN A 898 -22.17 -24.82 -10.29
CA GLN A 898 -20.90 -24.16 -10.02
C GLN A 898 -21.04 -23.24 -8.79
N GLN A 899 -19.94 -22.90 -8.12
CA GLN A 899 -19.94 -22.05 -6.93
C GLN A 899 -18.82 -21.02 -6.99
N PHE A 900 -19.11 -19.82 -6.49
CA PHE A 900 -18.09 -18.86 -6.05
C PHE A 900 -18.56 -18.26 -4.73
N ARG A 901 -17.72 -18.31 -3.69
CA ARG A 901 -18.11 -17.86 -2.34
C ARG A 901 -19.41 -18.55 -1.87
N ASP A 902 -20.27 -17.82 -1.20
CA ASP A 902 -21.63 -18.22 -0.81
C ASP A 902 -22.64 -18.37 -1.97
N ARG A 903 -22.25 -18.15 -3.24
CA ARG A 903 -23.16 -18.10 -4.39
C ARG A 903 -23.07 -19.34 -5.26
N PHE A 904 -24.23 -19.89 -5.59
CA PHE A 904 -24.40 -21.04 -6.46
C PHE A 904 -24.95 -20.62 -7.83
N TYR A 905 -24.37 -21.19 -8.89
CA TYR A 905 -24.70 -20.95 -10.28
C TYR A 905 -25.15 -22.28 -10.91
N PRO A 906 -26.47 -22.50 -11.11
CA PRO A 906 -26.99 -23.74 -11.68
C PRO A 906 -26.38 -24.03 -13.06
N VAL A 907 -26.00 -25.29 -13.33
CA VAL A 907 -25.59 -25.68 -14.69
C VAL A 907 -26.77 -25.54 -15.65
N GLY A 908 -26.52 -24.92 -16.80
CA GLY A 908 -27.52 -24.46 -17.76
C GLY A 908 -27.97 -23.01 -17.56
N SER A 909 -27.65 -22.37 -16.42
CA SER A 909 -27.94 -20.95 -16.20
C SER A 909 -26.99 -20.04 -17.01
N PRO A 910 -27.38 -18.79 -17.33
CA PRO A 910 -26.54 -17.88 -18.11
C PRO A 910 -25.15 -17.68 -17.49
N LEU A 911 -24.12 -17.67 -18.34
CA LEU A 911 -22.75 -17.36 -17.91
C LEU A 911 -22.70 -15.88 -17.52
N VAL A 912 -22.25 -15.61 -16.30
CA VAL A 912 -22.06 -14.26 -15.77
C VAL A 912 -20.69 -14.11 -15.12
N ALA A 913 -20.18 -12.88 -15.10
CA ALA A 913 -19.06 -12.54 -14.24
C ALA A 913 -19.47 -12.72 -12.76
N VAL A 914 -18.69 -13.48 -12.00
CA VAL A 914 -18.97 -13.74 -10.58
C VAL A 914 -18.35 -12.69 -9.64
N GLN A 915 -17.45 -11.87 -10.18
CA GLN A 915 -16.68 -10.81 -9.52
C GLN A 915 -16.75 -9.54 -10.38
N GLU A 916 -16.57 -8.37 -9.76
CA GLU A 916 -16.28 -7.11 -10.46
C GLU A 916 -14.78 -6.80 -10.55
N GLY A 917 -14.38 -6.12 -11.62
CA GLY A 917 -13.00 -5.69 -11.85
C GLY A 917 -12.82 -4.91 -13.16
N LEU A 918 -11.63 -4.36 -13.37
CA LEU A 918 -11.33 -3.45 -14.49
C LEU A 918 -10.93 -4.17 -15.78
N GLY A 919 -10.44 -5.41 -15.68
CA GLY A 919 -10.00 -6.18 -16.85
C GLY A 919 -8.98 -5.44 -17.73
N LEU A 920 -8.01 -4.76 -17.13
CA LEU A 920 -6.91 -4.11 -17.86
C LEU A 920 -5.86 -5.15 -18.29
N TYR A 921 -5.06 -4.78 -19.30
CA TYR A 921 -3.88 -5.54 -19.71
C TYR A 921 -2.65 -5.14 -18.87
N ARG A 922 -1.81 -6.13 -18.56
CA ARG A 922 -0.45 -5.92 -18.01
C ARG A 922 0.36 -5.10 -19.03
N GLN A 923 1.31 -4.29 -18.56
CA GLN A 923 2.20 -3.47 -19.41
C GLN A 923 1.47 -2.51 -20.39
N SER A 924 0.19 -2.19 -20.17
CA SER A 924 -0.58 -1.23 -20.99
C SER A 924 -0.47 0.23 -20.52
N PRO A 925 -0.62 1.24 -21.40
CA PRO A 925 -0.66 2.65 -21.04
C PRO A 925 -1.82 2.98 -20.09
N GLU A 926 -2.98 2.35 -20.27
CA GLU A 926 -4.16 2.48 -19.41
C GLU A 926 -3.87 2.04 -17.97
N MET A 927 -3.18 0.91 -17.78
CA MET A 927 -2.75 0.44 -16.46
C MET A 927 -1.76 1.41 -15.80
N ARG A 928 -0.73 1.87 -16.53
CA ARG A 928 0.25 2.83 -16.00
C ARG A 928 -0.41 4.16 -15.60
N ARG A 929 -1.32 4.69 -16.42
CA ARG A 929 -2.09 5.92 -16.11
C ARG A 929 -2.95 5.76 -14.87
N LEU A 930 -3.63 4.62 -14.71
CA LEU A 930 -4.39 4.31 -13.49
C LEU A 930 -3.45 4.30 -12.27
N LEU A 931 -2.36 3.54 -12.30
CA LEU A 931 -1.46 3.38 -11.15
C LEU A 931 -0.78 4.70 -10.73
N ASN A 932 -0.40 5.54 -11.70
CA ASN A 932 0.13 6.89 -11.42
C ASN A 932 -0.90 7.77 -10.68
N LEU A 933 -2.17 7.72 -11.10
CA LEU A 933 -3.26 8.44 -10.43
C LEU A 933 -3.58 7.83 -9.05
N THR A 934 -3.47 6.50 -8.91
CA THR A 934 -3.71 5.77 -7.66
C THR A 934 -2.76 6.20 -6.53
N GLN A 935 -1.51 6.62 -6.81
CA GLN A 935 -0.63 7.22 -5.79
C GLN A 935 -1.28 8.46 -5.15
N ALA A 936 -1.94 9.31 -5.95
CA ALA A 936 -2.68 10.46 -5.42
C ALA A 936 -3.89 10.05 -4.58
N ALA A 937 -4.49 8.87 -4.78
CA ALA A 937 -5.53 8.38 -3.89
C ALA A 937 -4.96 8.04 -2.50
N VAL A 938 -3.83 7.33 -2.44
CA VAL A 938 -3.23 6.82 -1.19
C VAL A 938 -2.33 7.81 -0.46
N ASP A 939 -1.91 8.91 -1.08
CA ASP A 939 -1.05 9.92 -0.44
C ASP A 939 -1.48 10.36 0.99
N PRO A 940 -2.79 10.55 1.31
CA PRO A 940 -3.26 10.83 2.69
C PRO A 940 -3.02 9.73 3.74
N SER A 941 -2.60 8.53 3.32
CA SER A 941 -2.21 7.41 4.20
C SER A 941 -0.78 6.91 3.95
N ASP A 942 -0.07 7.44 2.96
CA ASP A 942 1.27 6.99 2.58
C ASP A 942 2.33 7.53 3.55
N PRO A 943 3.12 6.67 4.21
CA PRO A 943 4.21 7.09 5.12
C PRO A 943 5.16 8.13 4.54
N ILE A 944 5.36 8.16 3.21
CA ILE A 944 6.24 9.13 2.55
C ILE A 944 5.89 10.57 2.94
N ASN A 945 4.61 10.91 3.06
CA ASN A 945 4.12 12.26 3.36
C ASN A 945 4.29 12.64 4.84
N PHE A 946 4.49 11.65 5.71
CA PHE A 946 4.70 11.82 7.14
C PHE A 946 6.20 11.87 7.50
N ALA A 947 7.06 11.27 6.69
CA ALA A 947 8.51 11.21 6.90
C ALA A 947 9.18 12.56 7.26
N PRO A 948 8.86 13.71 6.60
CA PRO A 948 9.48 14.98 6.96
C PRO A 948 9.08 15.49 8.35
N TYR A 949 7.90 15.12 8.88
CA TYR A 949 7.37 15.62 10.17
C TYR A 949 8.02 14.99 11.41
N TYR A 950 8.98 14.08 11.23
CA TYR A 950 9.88 13.67 12.31
C TYR A 950 10.86 14.80 12.70
N GLY A 951 11.27 15.68 11.77
CA GLY A 951 12.08 16.87 12.10
C GLY A 951 12.41 17.87 10.98
N LEU A 952 12.29 17.48 9.70
CA LEU A 952 12.47 18.39 8.55
C LEU A 952 11.29 19.35 8.35
N ARG A 953 10.10 19.00 8.83
CA ARG A 953 8.91 19.85 8.92
C ARG A 953 8.41 19.89 10.36
N THR A 954 7.85 21.02 10.78
CA THR A 954 7.24 21.18 12.10
C THR A 954 5.74 20.92 12.01
N ALA A 955 5.24 19.87 12.67
CA ALA A 955 3.82 19.69 12.91
C ALA A 955 3.38 20.50 14.14
N PRO A 956 2.24 21.21 14.12
CA PRO A 956 1.65 21.73 15.35
C PRO A 956 1.00 20.57 16.11
N GLY A 957 1.09 20.59 17.45
CA GLY A 957 0.40 19.69 18.35
C GLY A 957 -1.02 20.17 18.71
N PRO A 958 -1.76 19.40 19.52
CA PRO A 958 -3.16 19.73 19.85
C PRO A 958 -3.38 21.06 20.58
N ASP A 959 -2.36 21.57 21.27
CA ASP A 959 -2.37 22.88 21.94
C ASP A 959 -1.91 24.05 21.04
N GLY A 960 -1.67 23.77 19.76
CA GLY A 960 -1.20 24.73 18.76
C GLY A 960 0.30 25.02 18.78
N LYS A 961 1.07 24.50 19.74
CA LYS A 961 2.54 24.64 19.76
C LYS A 961 3.20 23.64 18.81
N PRO A 962 4.41 23.92 18.29
CA PRO A 962 5.25 22.90 17.64
C PRO A 962 5.36 21.61 18.46
N LEU A 963 5.11 20.46 17.83
CA LEU A 963 5.58 19.18 18.36
C LEU A 963 7.12 19.16 18.33
N PRO A 964 7.77 18.53 19.31
CA PRO A 964 9.21 18.32 19.26
C PRO A 964 9.56 17.36 18.11
N PRO A 965 10.79 17.44 17.57
CA PRO A 965 11.35 16.38 16.74
C PRO A 965 11.28 15.03 17.48
N ARG A 966 10.93 13.97 16.77
CA ARG A 966 10.76 12.61 17.32
C ARG A 966 11.74 11.68 16.66
N ALA A 967 12.37 10.80 17.42
CA ALA A 967 13.38 9.92 16.87
C ALA A 967 12.74 8.83 15.98
N ILE A 968 13.42 8.44 14.91
CA ILE A 968 13.01 7.31 14.06
C ILE A 968 14.21 6.53 13.53
N ILE A 969 14.06 5.20 13.50
CA ILE A 969 14.93 4.29 12.77
C ILE A 969 14.05 3.42 11.86
N GLU A 970 14.26 3.49 10.55
CA GLU A 970 13.64 2.52 9.62
C GLU A 970 14.50 1.25 9.56
N LEU A 971 13.90 0.09 9.82
CA LEU A 971 14.58 -1.21 9.69
C LEU A 971 14.04 -1.96 8.46
N ASN A 972 14.70 -1.78 7.33
CA ASN A 972 14.50 -2.67 6.18
C ASN A 972 15.04 -4.06 6.51
N THR A 973 14.41 -5.14 6.02
CA THR A 973 15.15 -6.41 5.81
C THR A 973 15.79 -6.44 4.43
N ALA A 974 17.04 -6.86 4.36
CA ALA A 974 17.77 -6.89 3.09
C ALA A 974 17.10 -7.86 2.11
N GLY A 975 16.85 -7.41 0.88
CA GLY A 975 16.20 -8.21 -0.16
C GLY A 975 14.75 -8.60 0.13
N ASP A 976 14.02 -7.81 0.93
CA ASP A 976 12.63 -8.07 1.29
C ASP A 976 11.72 -8.24 0.04
N PRO A 977 11.12 -9.44 -0.16
CA PRO A 977 10.28 -9.71 -1.33
C PRO A 977 8.86 -9.15 -1.22
N MET A 978 8.41 -8.75 -0.02
CA MET A 978 7.02 -8.42 0.29
C MET A 978 6.84 -6.92 0.55
N VAL A 979 7.83 -6.24 1.13
CA VAL A 979 7.91 -4.76 1.17
C VAL A 979 9.23 -4.35 0.52
N PRO A 980 9.22 -3.95 -0.77
CA PRO A 980 10.45 -3.72 -1.53
C PRO A 980 11.36 -2.68 -0.86
N VAL A 981 12.61 -3.07 -0.59
CA VAL A 981 13.63 -2.29 0.14
C VAL A 981 13.77 -0.83 -0.34
N GLY A 982 13.60 -0.58 -1.64
CA GLY A 982 13.59 0.77 -2.22
C GLY A 982 12.52 1.73 -1.64
N SER A 983 11.38 1.22 -1.16
CA SER A 983 10.33 2.01 -0.51
C SER A 983 10.73 2.51 0.88
N GLY A 984 11.44 1.68 1.67
CA GLY A 984 12.05 2.10 2.94
C GLY A 984 13.16 3.13 2.72
N TYR A 985 13.96 2.98 1.67
CA TYR A 985 14.93 4.02 1.28
C TYR A 985 14.25 5.30 0.75
N ALA A 986 13.07 5.23 0.12
CA ALA A 986 12.30 6.42 -0.25
C ALA A 986 11.80 7.17 1.00
N PHE A 987 11.24 6.47 1.99
CA PHE A 987 10.89 7.05 3.28
C PHE A 987 12.12 7.67 3.98
N ALA A 988 13.24 6.94 4.04
CA ALA A 988 14.46 7.42 4.69
C ALA A 988 15.11 8.62 3.98
N ARG A 989 15.02 8.70 2.64
CA ARG A 989 15.35 9.93 1.88
C ARG A 989 14.46 11.09 2.31
N ALA A 990 13.14 10.91 2.31
CA ALA A 990 12.18 11.96 2.68
C ALA A 990 12.29 12.41 4.15
N ALA A 991 12.73 11.53 5.07
CA ALA A 991 13.05 11.87 6.46
C ALA A 991 14.42 12.58 6.63
N GLY A 992 15.26 12.59 5.60
CA GLY A 992 16.63 13.15 5.64
C GLY A 992 17.69 12.19 6.19
N ALA A 993 17.37 10.92 6.39
CA ALA A 993 18.30 9.88 6.86
C ALA A 993 19.18 9.31 5.73
N VAL A 994 18.87 9.59 4.46
CA VAL A 994 19.64 9.18 3.28
C VAL A 994 19.87 10.39 2.39
N PRO A 995 21.06 11.01 2.42
CA PRO A 995 21.37 12.14 1.56
C PRO A 995 21.71 11.65 0.14
N PHE A 996 21.23 12.40 -0.84
CA PHE A 996 21.38 12.12 -2.27
C PHE A 996 22.00 13.28 -3.06
N LEU A 997 22.22 14.44 -2.41
CA LEU A 997 22.91 15.58 -3.00
C LEU A 997 24.40 15.61 -2.59
N PRO A 998 25.31 16.09 -3.45
CA PRO A 998 26.72 16.22 -3.12
C PRO A 998 26.97 17.38 -2.13
N PRO A 999 28.10 17.41 -1.42
CA PRO A 999 28.38 18.39 -0.36
C PRO A 999 28.25 19.87 -0.78
N SER A 1000 28.49 20.19 -2.05
CA SER A 1000 28.41 21.56 -2.58
C SER A 1000 27.01 22.17 -2.48
N PHE A 1001 25.94 21.36 -2.46
CA PHE A 1001 24.56 21.85 -2.36
C PHE A 1001 24.29 22.57 -1.04
N ALA A 1002 25.03 22.26 0.04
CA ALA A 1002 24.92 22.98 1.30
C ALA A 1002 25.34 24.47 1.19
N GLU A 1003 26.10 24.82 0.14
CA GLU A 1003 26.61 26.18 -0.10
C GLU A 1003 25.90 26.85 -1.28
N THR A 1004 25.67 26.12 -2.39
CA THR A 1004 25.03 26.66 -3.60
C THR A 1004 23.50 26.65 -3.55
N HIS A 1005 22.91 25.76 -2.73
CA HIS A 1005 21.50 25.40 -2.76
C HIS A 1005 20.95 25.16 -1.34
N PRO A 1006 21.08 26.14 -0.41
CA PRO A 1006 20.83 25.95 1.02
C PRO A 1006 19.40 25.50 1.37
N ASP A 1007 18.41 25.79 0.52
CA ASP A 1007 17.04 25.28 0.63
C ASP A 1007 16.97 23.72 0.67
N TRP A 1008 17.99 23.05 0.14
CA TRP A 1008 18.12 21.59 0.06
C TRP A 1008 19.31 21.02 0.86
N ALA A 1009 19.95 21.83 1.72
CA ALA A 1009 21.10 21.43 2.53
C ALA A 1009 20.81 20.18 3.39
N GLU A 1010 19.56 19.97 3.83
CA GLU A 1010 19.13 18.80 4.61
C GLU A 1010 19.36 17.44 3.92
N TYR A 1011 19.46 17.43 2.59
CA TYR A 1011 19.64 16.22 1.77
C TYR A 1011 21.05 16.14 1.15
N ALA A 1012 21.93 17.09 1.49
CA ALA A 1012 23.33 17.07 1.10
C ALA A 1012 24.14 16.08 1.95
N THR A 1013 25.12 15.44 1.33
CA THR A 1013 26.08 14.56 2.03
C THR A 1013 27.13 15.43 2.72
N PRO A 1014 27.45 15.24 4.02
CA PRO A 1014 28.53 15.97 4.67
C PRO A 1014 29.88 15.59 4.04
N ARG A 1015 30.80 16.56 3.95
CA ARG A 1015 32.09 16.44 3.23
C ARG A 1015 32.85 15.18 3.64
N ALA A 1016 32.97 14.95 4.95
CA ALA A 1016 33.70 13.82 5.52
C ALA A 1016 33.12 12.46 5.11
N LEU A 1017 31.79 12.33 4.99
CA LEU A 1017 31.16 11.07 4.57
C LEU A 1017 31.33 10.85 3.06
N TRP A 1018 31.17 11.89 2.25
CA TRP A 1018 31.40 11.82 0.79
C TRP A 1018 32.84 11.41 0.46
N ASP A 1019 33.82 11.97 1.18
CA ASP A 1019 35.24 11.59 1.03
C ASP A 1019 35.49 10.14 1.48
N GLN A 1020 34.86 9.70 2.58
CA GLN A 1020 34.93 8.33 3.06
C GLN A 1020 34.30 7.32 2.07
N LEU A 1021 33.28 7.72 1.33
CA LEU A 1021 32.61 6.91 0.29
C LEU A 1021 33.27 7.03 -1.10
N GLY A 1022 34.48 7.61 -1.18
CA GLY A 1022 35.27 7.64 -2.42
C GLY A 1022 34.73 8.58 -3.50
N GLY A 1023 34.01 9.63 -3.09
CA GLY A 1023 33.45 10.61 -4.02
C GLY A 1023 32.00 10.36 -4.42
N LYS A 1024 31.19 9.80 -3.51
CA LYS A 1024 29.78 9.44 -3.74
C LYS A 1024 28.89 9.80 -2.56
N THR A 1025 27.62 10.05 -2.83
CA THR A 1025 26.56 10.07 -1.81
C THR A 1025 26.25 8.66 -1.31
N PRO A 1026 25.71 8.53 -0.07
CA PRO A 1026 25.07 7.30 0.39
C PRO A 1026 24.06 6.73 -0.61
N ASN A 1027 23.24 7.57 -1.25
CA ASN A 1027 22.24 7.11 -2.22
C ASN A 1027 22.87 6.50 -3.49
N GLU A 1028 23.93 7.11 -4.04
CA GLU A 1028 24.66 6.53 -5.19
C GLU A 1028 25.27 5.17 -4.82
N VAL A 1029 25.82 5.01 -3.60
CA VAL A 1029 26.33 3.69 -3.16
C VAL A 1029 25.21 2.65 -3.06
N LEU A 1030 24.01 3.04 -2.62
CA LEU A 1030 22.84 2.15 -2.52
C LEU A 1030 22.31 1.73 -3.90
N VAL A 1031 22.34 2.63 -4.90
CA VAL A 1031 21.96 2.33 -6.29
C VAL A 1031 23.02 1.45 -6.96
N ASP A 1032 24.30 1.85 -6.92
CA ASP A 1032 25.42 1.14 -7.57
C ASP A 1032 25.63 -0.28 -7.03
N ALA A 1033 25.31 -0.52 -5.76
CA ALA A 1033 25.38 -1.84 -5.14
C ALA A 1033 24.07 -2.64 -5.25
N HIS A 1034 23.07 -2.15 -5.99
CA HIS A 1034 21.76 -2.76 -6.19
C HIS A 1034 20.97 -3.01 -4.88
N VAL A 1035 21.25 -2.27 -3.80
CA VAL A 1035 20.54 -2.39 -2.51
C VAL A 1035 19.08 -1.94 -2.64
N ILE A 1036 18.84 -0.85 -3.37
CA ILE A 1036 17.49 -0.31 -3.64
C ILE A 1036 16.69 -1.22 -4.59
N GLU A 1037 17.36 -1.93 -5.50
CA GLU A 1037 16.74 -2.97 -6.34
C GLU A 1037 16.33 -4.16 -5.46
N GLY A 1038 17.29 -4.77 -4.74
CA GLY A 1038 17.04 -5.74 -3.68
C GLY A 1038 16.60 -7.13 -4.14
N ILE A 1039 16.88 -7.53 -5.38
CA ILE A 1039 16.31 -8.77 -5.96
C ILE A 1039 17.38 -9.85 -6.15
N ALA A 1040 17.39 -10.86 -5.28
CA ALA A 1040 18.34 -11.98 -5.30
C ALA A 1040 18.39 -12.72 -6.65
N ARG A 1041 17.23 -12.95 -7.29
CA ARG A 1041 17.15 -13.70 -8.57
C ARG A 1041 17.83 -13.01 -9.77
N LEU A 1042 18.21 -11.74 -9.65
CA LEU A 1042 18.97 -11.02 -10.69
C LEU A 1042 20.50 -11.22 -10.56
N GLU A 1043 20.96 -11.89 -9.50
CA GLU A 1043 22.36 -12.23 -9.23
C GLU A 1043 23.35 -11.05 -9.33
N ARG A 1044 22.88 -9.82 -9.07
CA ARG A 1044 23.70 -8.59 -9.13
C ARG A 1044 24.94 -8.66 -8.26
N THR A 1045 24.83 -9.35 -7.12
CA THR A 1045 25.88 -9.51 -6.11
C THR A 1045 25.94 -10.98 -5.66
N ARG A 1046 27.07 -11.37 -5.07
CA ARG A 1046 27.38 -12.75 -4.66
C ARG A 1046 28.15 -12.74 -3.35
N ALA A 1047 27.99 -13.78 -2.54
CA ALA A 1047 28.73 -13.89 -1.30
C ALA A 1047 30.24 -14.03 -1.55
N GLY A 1048 31.03 -13.63 -0.56
CA GLY A 1048 32.49 -13.72 -0.61
C GLY A 1048 32.99 -15.16 -0.63
N ALA A 1049 34.29 -15.31 -0.92
CA ALA A 1049 34.93 -16.61 -1.10
C ALA A 1049 34.97 -17.48 0.18
N THR A 1050 34.62 -16.93 1.34
CA THR A 1050 34.53 -17.67 2.61
C THR A 1050 33.11 -18.06 3.00
N CYS A 1051 32.12 -17.79 2.13
CA CYS A 1051 30.72 -18.07 2.39
C CYS A 1051 30.45 -19.53 2.79
N ALA A 1052 29.85 -19.69 3.97
CA ALA A 1052 29.39 -20.94 4.51
C ALA A 1052 28.03 -20.74 5.19
N PRO A 1053 27.25 -21.82 5.43
CA PRO A 1053 26.01 -21.73 6.20
C PRO A 1053 26.20 -21.05 7.56
N ASN A 1054 25.35 -20.09 7.90
CA ASN A 1054 25.28 -19.51 9.25
C ASN A 1054 24.74 -20.54 10.24
N TYR A 1055 25.65 -21.40 10.72
CA TYR A 1055 25.28 -22.62 11.43
C TYR A 1055 26.31 -23.06 12.48
N VAL A 1056 25.82 -23.59 13.60
CA VAL A 1056 26.61 -24.26 14.65
C VAL A 1056 26.08 -25.68 14.83
N SER A 1057 26.90 -26.66 14.50
CA SER A 1057 26.57 -28.07 14.76
C SER A 1057 26.61 -28.39 16.26
N SER A 1058 25.55 -29.00 16.77
CA SER A 1058 25.41 -29.38 18.18
C SER A 1058 24.55 -30.64 18.32
N ALA A 1059 24.31 -31.12 19.55
CA ALA A 1059 23.39 -32.23 19.79
C ALA A 1059 21.93 -31.89 19.38
N ALA A 1060 21.54 -30.62 19.44
CA ALA A 1060 20.22 -30.14 19.03
C ALA A 1060 20.22 -29.61 17.57
N CYS A 1061 21.38 -29.25 17.05
CA CYS A 1061 21.57 -28.67 15.72
C CYS A 1061 22.31 -29.67 14.81
N THR A 1062 21.55 -30.55 14.16
CA THR A 1062 22.06 -31.68 13.36
C THR A 1062 21.91 -31.53 11.83
N SER A 1063 21.12 -30.55 11.38
CA SER A 1063 20.77 -30.32 9.96
C SER A 1063 21.19 -28.90 9.50
N PRO A 1064 22.41 -28.71 8.98
CA PRO A 1064 22.85 -27.42 8.45
C PRO A 1064 22.08 -27.03 7.18
N PRO A 1065 21.78 -25.73 6.96
CA PRO A 1065 21.15 -25.29 5.72
C PRO A 1065 22.12 -25.41 4.51
N PRO A 1066 21.61 -25.58 3.29
CA PRO A 1066 22.44 -25.76 2.10
C PRO A 1066 23.19 -24.48 1.74
N SER A 1067 24.44 -24.60 1.29
CA SER A 1067 25.28 -23.47 0.88
C SER A 1067 24.85 -22.79 -0.43
N SER A 1068 23.78 -23.23 -1.09
CA SER A 1068 23.29 -22.67 -2.35
C SER A 1068 22.91 -21.18 -2.25
N ALA A 1069 22.53 -20.71 -1.05
CA ALA A 1069 22.22 -19.30 -0.82
C ALA A 1069 23.42 -18.35 -1.10
N CYS A 1070 24.66 -18.84 -0.99
CA CYS A 1070 25.87 -18.07 -1.30
C CYS A 1070 25.89 -17.51 -2.74
N ALA A 1071 25.22 -18.18 -3.68
CA ALA A 1071 25.27 -17.84 -5.11
C ALA A 1071 24.45 -16.60 -5.49
N GLN A 1072 23.45 -16.23 -4.68
CA GLN A 1072 22.47 -15.18 -4.99
C GLN A 1072 22.37 -14.15 -3.84
N ALA A 1073 23.49 -13.91 -3.16
CA ALA A 1073 23.53 -13.08 -1.96
C ALA A 1073 23.30 -11.59 -2.27
N VAL A 1074 22.24 -11.00 -1.72
CA VAL A 1074 21.98 -9.55 -1.75
C VAL A 1074 23.01 -8.79 -0.90
N TYR A 1075 23.18 -7.50 -1.19
CA TYR A 1075 24.22 -6.66 -0.59
C TYR A 1075 23.90 -6.23 0.86
N ASP A 1076 24.85 -6.45 1.76
CA ASP A 1076 24.82 -6.00 3.16
C ASP A 1076 25.57 -4.68 3.29
N VAL A 1077 24.81 -3.58 3.27
CA VAL A 1077 25.35 -2.22 3.24
C VAL A 1077 25.82 -1.69 4.60
N ASP A 1078 25.32 -2.27 5.70
CA ASP A 1078 25.63 -1.88 7.08
C ASP A 1078 26.58 -2.85 7.79
N TRP A 1079 26.65 -4.09 7.31
CA TRP A 1079 27.57 -5.15 7.72
C TRP A 1079 27.73 -5.25 9.24
N LEU A 1080 26.60 -5.31 9.95
CA LEU A 1080 26.56 -5.30 11.43
C LEU A 1080 27.07 -6.61 12.05
N SER A 1081 27.09 -7.71 11.28
CA SER A 1081 27.72 -8.96 11.71
C SER A 1081 29.26 -8.89 11.74
N GLU A 1082 29.88 -7.96 11.00
CA GLU A 1082 31.34 -7.78 10.89
C GLU A 1082 32.14 -9.08 10.62
N GLY A 1083 31.51 -10.05 9.94
CA GLY A 1083 32.10 -11.34 9.60
C GLY A 1083 31.83 -12.48 10.59
N ASP A 1084 31.13 -12.22 11.71
CA ASP A 1084 30.70 -13.29 12.62
C ASP A 1084 29.62 -14.17 11.96
N ASN A 1085 28.80 -13.61 11.05
CA ASN A 1085 27.87 -14.34 10.17
C ASN A 1085 28.63 -15.02 9.02
N PRO A 1086 28.72 -16.37 8.97
CA PRO A 1086 29.49 -17.13 7.98
C PRO A 1086 29.06 -16.98 6.52
N TRP A 1087 27.88 -16.43 6.24
CA TRP A 1087 27.43 -16.26 4.85
C TRP A 1087 28.24 -15.20 4.06
N ASP A 1088 29.23 -14.53 4.67
CA ASP A 1088 30.22 -13.64 4.01
C ASP A 1088 29.59 -12.65 3.02
N ALA A 1089 28.62 -11.86 3.51
CA ALA A 1089 27.81 -10.97 2.70
C ALA A 1089 28.64 -10.02 1.82
N PRO A 1090 28.24 -9.76 0.55
CA PRO A 1090 28.84 -8.71 -0.25
C PRO A 1090 28.53 -7.35 0.39
N ARG A 1091 29.54 -6.49 0.50
CA ARG A 1091 29.56 -5.35 1.42
C ARG A 1091 30.50 -4.24 0.96
N PRO A 1092 30.33 -2.99 1.43
CA PRO A 1092 31.28 -1.92 1.15
C PRO A 1092 32.54 -2.08 2.03
N PRO A 1093 33.71 -1.54 1.62
CA PRO A 1093 34.90 -1.52 2.47
C PRO A 1093 34.70 -0.77 3.80
N ILE A 1094 33.76 0.19 3.81
CA ILE A 1094 33.33 0.96 4.97
C ILE A 1094 31.80 0.92 5.00
N PRO A 1095 31.18 0.34 6.05
CA PRO A 1095 29.73 0.32 6.20
C PRO A 1095 29.07 1.70 6.19
N LEU A 1096 27.84 1.77 5.65
CA LEU A 1096 27.09 3.03 5.58
C LEU A 1096 26.52 3.44 6.94
N ARG A 1097 25.78 2.57 7.63
CA ARG A 1097 25.25 2.76 9.01
C ARG A 1097 24.68 4.15 9.21
N LEU A 1098 23.65 4.54 8.47
CA LEU A 1098 23.24 5.93 8.36
C LEU A 1098 22.36 6.39 9.54
N ALA A 1099 22.80 7.43 10.25
CA ALA A 1099 21.93 8.24 11.10
C ALA A 1099 22.47 9.67 11.27
N ARG A 1100 21.54 10.59 11.55
CA ARG A 1100 21.78 12.00 11.87
C ARG A 1100 20.99 12.42 13.11
N LEU A 1101 21.38 13.53 13.70
CA LEU A 1101 20.60 14.27 14.69
C LEU A 1101 19.38 14.90 14.02
N ILE A 1102 18.25 14.80 14.70
CA ILE A 1102 16.95 15.27 14.20
C ILE A 1102 16.52 16.62 14.80
N ASP A 1103 17.15 17.02 15.90
CA ASP A 1103 17.01 18.33 16.55
C ASP A 1103 17.96 19.40 15.98
N ILE A 1104 18.82 19.03 15.01
CA ILE A 1104 19.67 19.95 14.26
C ILE A 1104 19.18 20.03 12.81
N ARG A 1105 18.80 21.25 12.41
CA ARG A 1105 18.47 21.62 11.03
C ARG A 1105 19.74 22.00 10.28
N ALA A 1106 19.92 21.47 9.08
CA ALA A 1106 21.03 21.81 8.20
C ALA A 1106 20.60 22.90 7.20
N ASN A 1107 21.29 24.03 7.20
CA ASN A 1107 21.10 25.16 6.28
C ASN A 1107 22.42 25.70 5.69
N ASP A 1108 23.55 25.14 6.13
CA ASP A 1108 24.92 25.43 5.68
C ASP A 1108 25.82 24.21 5.97
N THR A 1109 27.07 24.24 5.50
CA THR A 1109 28.04 23.14 5.71
C THR A 1109 28.30 22.83 7.19
N PHE A 1110 28.28 23.84 8.08
CA PHE A 1110 28.58 23.67 9.51
C PHE A 1110 27.45 22.97 10.26
N SER A 1111 26.21 23.40 10.02
CA SER A 1111 25.00 22.79 10.57
C SER A 1111 24.78 21.38 10.01
N LEU A 1112 25.12 21.15 8.74
CA LEU A 1112 25.13 19.82 8.12
C LEU A 1112 26.12 18.87 8.81
N ASP A 1113 27.40 19.28 8.94
CA ASP A 1113 28.41 18.47 9.62
C ASP A 1113 28.03 18.18 11.08
N ARG A 1114 27.37 19.13 11.76
CA ARG A 1114 26.80 18.93 13.10
C ARG A 1114 25.65 17.93 13.12
N ALA A 1115 24.71 18.01 12.18
CA ALA A 1115 23.60 17.07 12.10
C ALA A 1115 24.09 15.63 11.90
N TRP A 1116 25.14 15.44 11.09
CA TRP A 1116 25.70 14.11 10.80
C TRP A 1116 26.72 13.58 11.82
N GLN A 1117 26.91 14.25 12.96
CA GLN A 1117 27.83 13.81 14.02
C GLN A 1117 27.67 12.34 14.47
N PRO A 1118 26.47 11.75 14.61
CA PRO A 1118 26.31 10.35 15.00
C PRO A 1118 27.09 9.39 14.08
N ARG A 1119 27.04 9.60 12.76
CA ARG A 1119 27.77 8.78 11.78
C ARG A 1119 29.21 9.24 11.53
N THR A 1120 29.54 10.53 11.67
CA THR A 1120 30.93 10.99 11.47
C THR A 1120 31.82 10.79 12.71
N VAL A 1121 31.22 10.64 13.90
CA VAL A 1121 31.91 10.28 15.16
C VAL A 1121 31.82 8.79 15.46
N GLY A 1122 30.63 8.18 15.34
CA GLY A 1122 30.39 6.73 15.47
C GLY A 1122 30.88 5.95 14.25
N VAL A 1123 32.13 6.17 13.84
CA VAL A 1123 32.74 5.55 12.66
C VAL A 1123 32.81 4.03 12.87
N PRO A 1124 32.43 3.20 11.87
CA PRO A 1124 32.55 1.75 11.96
C PRO A 1124 33.95 1.31 12.41
N PHE A 1125 34.02 0.31 13.29
CA PHE A 1125 35.25 -0.27 13.85
C PHE A 1125 36.11 0.66 14.73
N ALA A 1126 35.68 1.89 15.00
CA ALA A 1126 36.39 2.79 15.91
C ALA A 1126 36.32 2.28 17.37
N PRO A 1127 37.32 2.59 18.22
CA PRO A 1127 37.26 2.25 19.65
C PRO A 1127 36.07 2.93 20.34
N ASP A 1128 35.36 2.21 21.21
CA ASP A 1128 34.16 2.70 21.89
C ASP A 1128 34.39 4.01 22.67
N ALA A 1129 35.61 4.23 23.16
CA ALA A 1129 36.00 5.46 23.87
C ALA A 1129 35.93 6.75 23.03
N VAL A 1130 35.78 6.65 21.69
CA VAL A 1130 35.53 7.77 20.78
C VAL A 1130 34.19 7.66 20.05
N GLY A 1131 33.33 6.73 20.47
CA GLY A 1131 31.98 6.55 19.93
C GLY A 1131 31.04 7.73 20.22
N TRP A 1132 29.90 7.74 19.53
CA TRP A 1132 28.82 8.69 19.76
C TRP A 1132 28.22 8.52 21.16
N THR A 1133 27.94 9.62 21.87
CA THR A 1133 27.53 9.56 23.29
C THR A 1133 26.05 9.20 23.52
N GLY A 1134 25.27 8.91 22.47
CA GLY A 1134 23.87 8.49 22.60
C GLY A 1134 22.96 9.57 23.23
N SER A 1135 23.29 10.84 23.04
CA SER A 1135 22.77 11.94 23.89
C SER A 1135 21.59 12.73 23.31
N GLN A 1136 21.31 12.60 22.01
CA GLN A 1136 20.31 13.37 21.27
C GLN A 1136 19.49 12.45 20.34
N PRO A 1137 18.23 12.79 20.03
CA PRO A 1137 17.35 11.95 19.21
C PRO A 1137 17.87 11.81 17.77
N LEU A 1138 17.74 10.60 17.22
CA LEU A 1138 18.28 10.23 15.91
C LEU A 1138 17.18 10.05 14.85
N CYS A 1139 17.53 10.37 13.60
CA CYS A 1139 16.85 9.89 12.39
C CYS A 1139 17.83 8.99 11.63
N GLY A 1140 17.45 7.75 11.30
CA GLY A 1140 18.35 6.81 10.66
C GLY A 1140 17.66 5.72 9.85
N ILE A 1141 18.47 4.88 9.20
CA ILE A 1141 18.04 3.65 8.53
C ILE A 1141 19.05 2.52 8.82
N VAL A 1142 18.52 1.31 9.01
CA VAL A 1142 19.26 0.05 9.13
C VAL A 1142 18.72 -0.93 8.09
N ASN A 1143 19.62 -1.62 7.39
CA ASN A 1143 19.30 -2.67 6.45
C ASN A 1143 19.66 -4.02 7.04
N ALA A 1144 18.70 -4.62 7.77
CA ALA A 1144 18.86 -5.87 8.49
C ALA A 1144 19.10 -7.05 7.54
N TRP A 1145 20.35 -7.47 7.43
CA TRP A 1145 20.76 -8.61 6.62
C TRP A 1145 20.75 -9.89 7.48
N THR A 1146 19.73 -10.72 7.28
CA THR A 1146 19.52 -12.00 7.99
C THR A 1146 19.82 -13.22 7.10
N ARG A 1147 19.57 -13.11 5.79
CA ARG A 1147 19.69 -14.17 4.80
C ARG A 1147 20.35 -13.67 3.50
N PRO A 1148 21.14 -14.50 2.79
CA PRO A 1148 21.69 -14.13 1.49
C PRO A 1148 20.62 -13.89 0.42
N ASP A 1149 19.61 -14.74 0.35
CA ASP A 1149 18.55 -14.70 -0.68
C ASP A 1149 17.42 -13.69 -0.36
N GLY A 1150 17.58 -12.91 0.71
CA GLY A 1150 16.59 -11.99 1.24
C GLY A 1150 15.59 -12.63 2.21
N GLU A 1151 14.91 -11.80 3.00
CA GLU A 1151 13.87 -12.21 3.95
C GLU A 1151 12.85 -11.08 4.14
N HIS A 1152 11.58 -11.43 4.40
CA HIS A 1152 10.58 -10.47 4.88
C HIS A 1152 10.49 -10.55 6.39
N VAL A 1153 10.85 -9.45 7.07
CA VAL A 1153 10.95 -9.30 8.54
C VAL A 1153 11.87 -10.33 9.24
N PHE A 1154 12.29 -10.03 10.47
CA PHE A 1154 13.14 -10.92 11.29
C PHE A 1154 12.40 -11.29 12.59
N VAL A 1155 11.92 -12.53 12.74
CA VAL A 1155 10.90 -12.85 13.77
C VAL A 1155 11.46 -13.53 15.02
N THR A 1156 11.88 -14.79 14.95
CA THR A 1156 12.34 -15.60 16.09
C THR A 1156 13.83 -15.93 16.04
N GLY A 1157 14.53 -15.80 17.17
CA GLY A 1157 15.91 -16.25 17.32
C GLY A 1157 16.07 -17.76 17.12
N ASN A 1158 17.24 -18.17 16.62
CA ASN A 1158 17.56 -19.57 16.33
C ASN A 1158 18.99 -19.88 16.81
N PRO A 1159 19.16 -20.71 17.87
CA PRO A 1159 20.46 -20.97 18.49
C PRO A 1159 21.34 -21.92 17.69
N CYS A 1160 20.84 -22.44 16.55
CA CYS A 1160 21.65 -23.15 15.58
C CYS A 1160 22.36 -22.19 14.61
N LYS A 1161 22.07 -20.88 14.61
CA LYS A 1161 22.88 -19.87 13.93
C LYS A 1161 24.20 -19.64 14.68
N LYS A 1162 25.26 -19.24 13.97
CA LYS A 1162 26.57 -18.87 14.57
C LYS A 1162 26.62 -17.39 14.96
N PHE A 1163 25.88 -16.57 14.23
CA PHE A 1163 25.51 -15.22 14.61
C PHE A 1163 23.98 -15.15 14.53
N ASP A 1164 23.30 -15.02 15.67
CA ASP A 1164 21.84 -14.89 15.70
C ASP A 1164 21.44 -13.46 15.35
N ASP A 1165 21.31 -13.21 14.04
CA ASP A 1165 20.90 -11.94 13.46
C ASP A 1165 19.57 -11.43 14.05
N VAL A 1166 18.59 -12.31 14.31
CA VAL A 1166 17.29 -11.90 14.86
C VAL A 1166 17.44 -11.35 16.29
N VAL A 1167 18.26 -11.99 17.12
CA VAL A 1167 18.56 -11.51 18.48
C VAL A 1167 19.31 -10.17 18.42
N TYR A 1168 20.31 -10.05 17.53
CA TYR A 1168 21.04 -8.80 17.34
C TYR A 1168 20.12 -7.64 16.93
N TYR A 1169 19.34 -7.79 15.86
CA TYR A 1169 18.48 -6.72 15.34
C TYR A 1169 17.33 -6.40 16.30
N SER A 1170 16.77 -7.39 17.00
CA SER A 1170 15.77 -7.16 18.04
C SER A 1170 16.35 -6.35 19.20
N ASN A 1171 17.51 -6.73 19.73
CA ASN A 1171 18.13 -6.01 20.84
C ASN A 1171 18.62 -4.61 20.44
N LEU A 1172 19.06 -4.41 19.19
CA LEU A 1172 19.39 -3.10 18.62
C LEU A 1172 18.17 -2.17 18.58
N LEU A 1173 17.05 -2.65 18.05
CA LEU A 1173 15.78 -1.92 17.97
C LEU A 1173 15.24 -1.58 19.38
N VAL A 1174 15.21 -2.57 20.27
CA VAL A 1174 14.75 -2.37 21.65
C VAL A 1174 15.65 -1.36 22.37
N ARG A 1175 16.97 -1.39 22.16
CA ARG A 1175 17.92 -0.43 22.74
C ARG A 1175 17.66 1.00 22.24
N PHE A 1176 17.36 1.17 20.96
CA PHE A 1176 16.94 2.46 20.41
C PHE A 1176 15.68 2.97 21.11
N LEU A 1177 14.62 2.15 21.21
CA LEU A 1177 13.37 2.54 21.85
C LEU A 1177 13.55 2.84 23.37
N ALA A 1178 14.32 2.01 24.08
CA ALA A 1178 14.59 2.15 25.52
C ALA A 1178 15.35 3.45 25.85
N THR A 1179 16.20 3.92 24.92
CA THR A 1179 16.89 5.22 25.05
C THR A 1179 16.07 6.41 24.54
N GLN A 1180 14.79 6.21 24.20
CA GLN A 1180 13.91 7.20 23.58
C GLN A 1180 14.48 7.69 22.22
N GLY A 1181 15.07 6.76 21.48
CA GLY A 1181 15.62 6.93 20.14
C GLY A 1181 16.92 7.74 20.05
N LYS A 1182 17.76 7.71 21.10
CA LYS A 1182 19.00 8.50 21.18
C LYS A 1182 20.27 7.71 20.87
N ASP A 1183 20.20 6.37 20.97
CA ASP A 1183 21.35 5.47 20.88
C ASP A 1183 21.03 4.28 19.95
N LEU A 1184 21.63 4.28 18.75
CA LEU A 1184 21.85 3.05 17.99
C LEU A 1184 23.23 2.54 18.39
N TYR A 1185 23.24 1.40 19.06
CA TYR A 1185 24.36 0.97 19.91
C TYR A 1185 25.69 0.79 19.16
N TYR A 1186 25.66 0.55 17.84
CA TYR A 1186 26.87 0.49 16.99
C TYR A 1186 27.52 1.85 16.72
N PHE A 1187 26.90 2.98 17.06
CA PHE A 1187 27.58 4.30 17.06
C PHE A 1187 28.25 4.60 18.40
N SER A 1188 27.63 4.20 19.51
CA SER A 1188 28.19 4.41 20.86
C SER A 1188 29.26 3.39 21.20
N HIS A 1189 29.17 2.18 20.63
CA HIS A 1189 30.11 1.07 20.84
C HIS A 1189 30.57 0.47 19.50
N PRO A 1190 31.25 1.23 18.60
CA PRO A 1190 31.52 0.78 17.23
C PRO A 1190 32.45 -0.44 17.13
N SER A 1191 33.13 -0.82 18.23
CA SER A 1191 33.99 -2.00 18.30
C SER A 1191 33.40 -3.18 19.11
N SER A 1192 32.44 -2.94 20.02
CA SER A 1192 31.89 -3.98 20.90
C SER A 1192 30.39 -4.26 20.78
N HIS A 1193 29.66 -3.53 19.91
CA HIS A 1193 28.20 -3.63 19.76
C HIS A 1193 27.62 -5.03 19.53
N ARG A 1194 28.41 -5.99 19.01
CA ARG A 1194 27.98 -7.40 18.86
C ARG A 1194 27.71 -8.13 20.18
N CYS A 1195 27.96 -7.51 21.34
CA CYS A 1195 27.39 -7.97 22.60
C CYS A 1195 25.85 -8.06 22.59
N LEU A 1196 25.15 -7.35 21.68
CA LEU A 1196 23.70 -7.41 21.50
C LEU A 1196 23.20 -8.80 21.07
N GLU A 1197 23.96 -9.49 20.22
CA GLU A 1197 23.65 -10.84 19.72
C GLU A 1197 23.74 -11.88 20.83
N ARG A 1198 24.73 -11.72 21.71
CA ARG A 1198 25.01 -12.64 22.82
C ARG A 1198 24.26 -12.28 24.10
N GLU A 1199 23.57 -11.15 24.09
CA GLU A 1199 22.92 -10.55 25.25
C GLU A 1199 23.88 -10.28 26.43
N LEU A 1200 25.13 -9.90 26.11
CA LEU A 1200 26.23 -9.65 27.05
C LEU A 1200 26.61 -8.16 27.19
N CYS A 1201 25.79 -7.24 26.68
CA CYS A 1201 26.03 -5.81 26.86
C CYS A 1201 25.79 -5.39 28.32
N PRO A 1202 26.54 -4.41 28.86
CA PRO A 1202 26.48 -4.04 30.29
C PRO A 1202 25.12 -3.56 30.82
N PHE A 1203 24.15 -3.29 29.95
CA PHE A 1203 22.81 -2.85 30.34
C PHE A 1203 21.79 -4.00 30.51
N PHE A 1204 22.21 -5.27 30.33
CA PHE A 1204 21.40 -6.46 30.62
C PHE A 1204 21.60 -7.02 32.05
N GLU A 1205 22.52 -6.44 32.85
CA GLU A 1205 22.86 -6.86 34.22
C GLU A 1205 21.94 -6.27 35.31
#